data_AF-A0AAN7TJI6-F1
#
_entry.id   AF-A0AAN7TJI6-F1
#
_cell.length_a   1.000
_cell.length_b   1.000
_cell.length_c   1.000
_cell.angle_alpha   90.00
_cell.angle_beta   90.00
_cell.angle_gamma   90.00
#
_symmetry.space_group_name_H-M   'P 1'
#
loop_
_entity.id
_entity.type
_entity.pdbx_description
1 polymer ?
#
loop_
_entity_poly.entity_id
_entity_poly.type
_entity_poly.pdbx_seq_one_letter_code
_entity_poly.pdbx_strand_id
1 'polypeptide(L)'
;MKHLLSCLALGLSMLPRSDAFWRLNCGIIQSGRIDPLVNFGTVSAHAHTITGGSNIGVNSTAADMVNSECTSCEVFADKSAYWTPLLYYWYPNGSFFEVPHGGSVVYYLGRGPNAPNIETIPVGLQILSGNKAARSYDNETLTYGDAQYPGRPIADRVSFTCIVANGVTPAANQPYMFNVTQCVNGMRAQIAFQSCWDGVHLYKPDNSHMAYQSGIDNGICPPNYPHQLPIIFVETDYAIADVPEGIDDSRFVFSQGDPTGFGFHGDFINGWDPEVLQEAVDTCLYNGAPDGVIQECPILNQYDTTGASVNCPERPLQVNESVHGLLDALPGCVEVTYGPGSATAAQMECNKTVPLPYITPTPFGTALPTAIPTPNQPYGLPGFEYLGCYNDTGPGGGYRTLNSLQYSNYSFMTVEFCQQYCTEKGYQYAGVEYAQECHCDNNLNPTAQLPAPNSIHECRWNCGGTLTEGGTQEFCGGLGYIDVYNNTNSSFVPFGDDSQTAGNAQSYTPPAGFASNYLGCLSDGVNGRALGGAQVSWNNMSVEICGQYCSTAPNNNGGEGYQFYGLEFYTQCFCGNSIEGNNTFLTPFSTPTNDTCQARCKGKEPEICGGSNAISLYNNTAYAPPAIKSSVGRFDSQACLTDPGTNGRPLQPERYVNANMTVELCIKHCLGLYYHYAGIEYGDECYCGNSIVASSGGVIEACDSTKQKLCPGNQAE
;
A
#
# COMPACT_ATOMS: atom_id res chain seq x y z
N MET A 1 -1.98 5.99 1.85
CA MET A 1 -2.43 5.92 3.26
C MET A 1 -3.01 7.27 3.63
N LYS A 2 -4.34 7.44 3.64
CA LYS A 2 -5.01 8.65 4.16
C LYS A 2 -6.07 8.25 5.19
N HIS A 3 -6.09 9.00 6.28
CA HIS A 3 -6.83 8.78 7.52
C HIS A 3 -8.33 9.04 7.40
N LEU A 4 -9.11 8.29 8.19
CA LEU A 4 -10.51 8.56 8.54
C LEU A 4 -10.58 9.68 9.60
N LEU A 5 -11.35 10.74 9.34
CA LEU A 5 -12.03 11.51 10.40
C LEU A 5 -13.49 11.04 10.48
N SER A 6 -13.96 10.68 11.67
CA SER A 6 -15.40 10.66 11.97
C SER A 6 -15.65 11.19 13.36
N CYS A 7 -16.38 12.31 13.43
CA CYS A 7 -17.00 12.84 14.64
C CYS A 7 -18.27 12.05 14.95
N LEU A 8 -18.38 11.51 16.17
CA LEU A 8 -19.66 11.23 16.81
C LEU A 8 -19.61 11.61 18.30
N ALA A 9 -20.40 12.61 18.68
CA ALA A 9 -20.84 12.86 20.05
C ALA A 9 -22.28 12.28 20.17
N LEU A 10 -22.79 11.74 21.26
CA LEU A 10 -22.49 11.83 22.69
C LEU A 10 -23.04 10.57 23.37
N GLY A 11 -22.25 9.94 24.22
CA GLY A 11 -22.68 8.96 25.22
C GLY A 11 -21.67 9.01 26.36
N LEU A 12 -22.07 9.56 27.50
CA LEU A 12 -21.20 9.85 28.63
C LEU A 12 -20.78 8.52 29.33
N SER A 13 -19.80 7.83 28.77
CA SER A 13 -19.02 6.79 29.43
C SER A 13 -17.63 7.35 29.72
N MET A 14 -17.06 7.03 30.88
CA MET A 14 -15.67 7.39 31.20
C MET A 14 -14.77 6.78 30.12
N LEU A 15 -14.24 7.62 29.22
CA LEU A 15 -13.34 7.19 28.15
C LEU A 15 -12.04 6.60 28.75
N PRO A 16 -11.58 5.42 28.31
CA PRO A 16 -10.18 5.06 28.52
C PRO A 16 -9.32 6.11 27.81
N ARG A 17 -8.34 6.69 28.52
CA ARG A 17 -7.33 7.58 27.91
C ARG A 17 -6.66 6.81 26.77
N SER A 18 -6.63 7.39 25.58
CA SER A 18 -5.73 6.93 24.51
C SER A 18 -4.29 7.20 24.94
N ASP A 19 -3.42 6.20 24.83
CA ASP A 19 -1.97 6.40 25.01
C ASP A 19 -1.46 7.26 23.85
N ALA A 20 -0.98 8.47 24.13
CA ALA A 20 -0.38 9.32 23.10
C ALA A 20 1.01 8.80 22.69
N PHE A 21 1.36 8.99 21.42
CA PHE A 21 2.67 8.63 20.86
C PHE A 21 2.90 9.41 19.56
N TRP A 22 4.10 9.28 18.98
CA TRP A 22 4.31 9.57 17.55
C TRP A 22 5.06 8.42 16.88
N ARG A 23 4.91 8.30 15.56
CA ARG A 23 5.63 7.33 14.74
C ARG A 23 6.29 8.02 13.55
N LEU A 24 7.44 7.49 13.17
CA LEU A 24 8.25 7.95 12.05
C LEU A 24 8.39 6.81 11.05
N ASN A 25 8.00 7.04 9.80
CA ASN A 25 8.44 6.15 8.73
C ASN A 25 9.90 6.47 8.41
N CYS A 26 10.73 5.45 8.32
CA CYS A 26 12.13 5.61 8.00
C CYS A 26 12.58 4.62 6.93
N GLY A 27 13.22 5.14 5.87
CA GLY A 27 13.79 4.36 4.78
C GLY A 27 15.12 3.70 5.14
N ILE A 28 15.62 2.79 4.32
CA ILE A 28 16.95 2.21 4.53
C ILE A 28 18.03 3.26 4.27
N ILE A 29 18.96 3.44 5.21
CA ILE A 29 20.14 4.31 5.03
C ILE A 29 21.42 3.51 4.79
N GLN A 30 21.49 2.27 5.28
CA GLN A 30 22.65 1.41 5.12
C GLN A 30 22.26 -0.05 5.36
N SER A 31 22.90 -0.98 4.65
CA SER A 31 22.78 -2.42 4.86
C SER A 31 24.17 -3.06 4.90
N GLY A 32 24.38 -4.06 5.75
CA GLY A 32 25.69 -4.71 5.83
C GLY A 32 26.04 -5.23 7.21
N ARG A 33 27.22 -5.84 7.34
CA ARG A 33 27.77 -6.24 8.64
C ARG A 33 28.36 -5.05 9.41
N ILE A 34 27.47 -4.14 9.80
CA ILE A 34 27.76 -2.86 10.43
C ILE A 34 27.05 -2.81 11.77
N ASP A 35 27.82 -2.74 12.86
CA ASP A 35 27.32 -2.64 14.22
C ASP A 35 28.35 -1.89 15.08
N PRO A 36 28.30 -0.54 15.10
CA PRO A 36 29.27 0.25 15.86
C PRO A 36 29.10 0.13 17.38
N LEU A 37 27.98 -0.42 17.89
CA LEU A 37 27.77 -0.62 19.32
C LEU A 37 28.50 -1.86 19.81
N VAL A 38 28.36 -2.97 19.11
CA VAL A 38 28.95 -4.25 19.53
C VAL A 38 30.33 -4.46 18.92
N ASN A 39 30.57 -3.98 17.70
CA ASN A 39 31.75 -4.25 16.90
C ASN A 39 32.44 -2.97 16.40
N PHE A 40 32.60 -1.97 17.29
CA PHE A 40 33.20 -0.67 16.95
C PHE A 40 34.50 -0.76 16.14
N GLY A 41 34.50 -0.17 14.95
CA GLY A 41 35.63 -0.10 14.02
C GLY A 41 35.95 -1.42 13.30
N THR A 42 35.09 -2.44 13.44
CA THR A 42 35.30 -3.78 12.87
C THR A 42 34.04 -4.29 12.18
N VAL A 43 34.18 -5.33 11.37
CA VAL A 43 33.04 -5.98 10.71
C VAL A 43 32.22 -6.73 11.76
N SER A 44 30.90 -6.52 11.79
CA SER A 44 30.03 -7.21 12.73
C SER A 44 29.87 -8.70 12.39
N ALA A 45 29.31 -9.47 13.31
CA ALA A 45 29.11 -10.92 13.14
C ALA A 45 28.15 -11.25 11.99
N HIS A 46 27.04 -10.52 11.88
CA HIS A 46 25.94 -10.76 10.93
C HIS A 46 25.43 -9.43 10.35
N ALA A 47 24.68 -9.50 9.26
CA ALA A 47 24.25 -8.30 8.53
C ALA A 47 22.99 -7.66 9.12
N HIS A 48 22.95 -6.34 9.12
CA HIS A 48 21.83 -5.53 9.59
C HIS A 48 21.28 -4.68 8.46
N THR A 49 20.01 -4.32 8.58
CA THR A 49 19.42 -3.17 7.89
C THR A 49 19.34 -2.03 8.88
N ILE A 50 19.75 -0.84 8.45
CA ILE A 50 19.85 0.34 9.30
C ILE A 50 19.01 1.45 8.70
N THR A 51 18.29 2.16 9.56
CA THR A 51 17.50 3.35 9.22
C THR A 51 17.92 4.55 10.09
N GLY A 52 17.73 5.77 9.57
CA GLY A 52 18.02 7.02 10.24
C GLY A 52 19.19 7.81 9.65
N GLY A 53 20.10 8.29 10.50
CA GLY A 53 21.16 9.23 10.11
C GLY A 53 22.23 8.66 9.17
N SER A 54 22.59 9.44 8.14
CA SER A 54 23.57 9.07 7.10
C SER A 54 25.01 8.88 7.56
N ASN A 55 25.40 9.37 8.74
CA ASN A 55 26.74 9.14 9.28
C ASN A 55 26.90 7.78 9.95
N ILE A 56 25.90 6.90 9.88
CA ILE A 56 25.99 5.53 10.39
C ILE A 56 27.00 4.68 9.60
N GLY A 57 27.73 3.83 10.32
CA GLY A 57 28.80 3.00 9.78
C GLY A 57 29.58 2.29 10.88
N VAL A 58 30.63 1.56 10.50
CA VAL A 58 31.33 0.64 11.42
C VAL A 58 31.94 1.32 12.67
N ASN A 59 32.22 2.62 12.60
CA ASN A 59 32.92 3.40 13.62
C ASN A 59 32.12 4.62 14.11
N SER A 60 30.82 4.67 13.84
CA SER A 60 30.00 5.82 14.20
C SER A 60 29.81 5.94 15.69
N THR A 61 29.90 7.17 16.18
CA THR A 61 29.58 7.56 17.54
C THR A 61 28.26 8.32 17.58
N ALA A 62 27.71 8.55 18.78
CA ALA A 62 26.53 9.40 18.91
C ALA A 62 26.74 10.84 18.40
N ALA A 63 27.97 11.38 18.53
CA ALA A 63 28.28 12.69 17.97
C ALA A 63 28.22 12.68 16.44
N ASP A 64 28.64 11.58 15.80
CA ASP A 64 28.55 11.44 14.34
C ASP A 64 27.09 11.39 13.89
N MET A 65 26.23 10.69 14.65
CA MET A 65 24.79 10.61 14.37
C MET A 65 24.12 11.99 14.39
N VAL A 66 24.29 12.78 15.45
CA VAL A 66 23.78 14.16 15.54
C VAL A 66 24.27 15.03 14.37
N ASN A 67 25.51 14.80 13.93
CA ASN A 67 26.12 15.54 12.82
C ASN A 67 25.75 15.01 11.43
N SER A 68 24.91 13.97 11.30
CA SER A 68 24.56 13.38 9.99
C SER A 68 24.14 14.43 8.98
N GLU A 69 24.55 14.23 7.73
CA GLU A 69 24.19 15.09 6.59
C GLU A 69 22.67 15.13 6.38
N CYS A 70 22.08 13.95 6.36
CA CYS A 70 20.66 13.72 6.23
C CYS A 70 20.21 12.54 7.12
N THR A 71 18.90 12.33 7.20
CA THR A 71 18.27 11.17 7.83
C THR A 71 17.26 10.56 6.87
N SER A 72 17.13 9.23 6.87
CA SER A 72 16.10 8.53 6.10
C SER A 72 14.74 8.48 6.80
N CYS A 73 14.59 9.12 7.97
CA CYS A 73 13.33 9.28 8.71
C CYS A 73 12.55 10.55 8.32
N GLU A 74 11.22 10.49 8.40
CA GLU A 74 10.30 11.61 8.09
C GLU A 74 10.63 12.93 8.81
N VAL A 75 11.15 12.87 10.04
CA VAL A 75 11.52 14.05 10.81
C VAL A 75 13.02 14.32 10.68
N PHE A 76 13.39 15.38 9.98
CA PHE A 76 14.82 15.70 9.73
C PHE A 76 15.64 15.98 11.01
N ALA A 77 14.97 16.37 12.10
CA ALA A 77 15.60 16.55 13.41
C ALA A 77 15.99 15.22 14.09
N ASP A 78 15.46 14.08 13.64
CA ASP A 78 15.86 12.76 14.11
C ASP A 78 16.96 12.18 13.23
N LYS A 79 18.21 12.30 13.66
CA LYS A 79 19.36 11.65 13.02
C LYS A 79 19.86 10.44 13.81
N SER A 80 19.01 9.87 14.65
CA SER A 80 19.31 8.62 15.34
C SER A 80 19.55 7.48 14.34
N ALA A 81 20.17 6.40 14.80
CA ALA A 81 20.26 5.16 14.02
C ALA A 81 19.49 4.06 14.75
N TYR A 82 18.70 3.31 13.98
CA TYR A 82 17.96 2.14 14.43
C TYR A 82 18.28 1.01 13.47
N TRP A 83 18.66 -0.16 13.99
CA TRP A 83 18.94 -1.29 13.10
C TRP A 83 18.49 -2.61 13.68
N THR A 84 18.17 -3.53 12.78
CA THR A 84 17.70 -4.89 13.08
C THR A 84 18.37 -5.86 12.10
N PRO A 85 18.47 -7.16 12.40
CA PRO A 85 19.08 -8.10 11.48
C PRO A 85 18.28 -8.25 10.18
N LEU A 86 18.98 -8.38 9.05
CA LEU A 86 18.34 -8.66 7.75
C LEU A 86 17.63 -10.01 7.76
N LEU A 87 16.50 -10.08 7.06
CA LEU A 87 15.74 -11.30 6.86
C LEU A 87 16.04 -11.91 5.49
N TYR A 88 16.25 -13.23 5.46
CA TYR A 88 16.47 -13.98 4.24
C TYR A 88 15.42 -15.08 4.07
N TYR A 89 14.98 -15.27 2.84
CA TYR A 89 14.34 -16.49 2.39
C TYR A 89 15.42 -17.55 2.11
N TRP A 90 15.33 -18.68 2.79
CA TRP A 90 16.26 -19.79 2.65
C TRP A 90 15.65 -20.89 1.77
N TYR A 91 16.30 -21.13 0.63
CA TYR A 91 15.87 -22.12 -0.35
C TYR A 91 16.31 -23.54 0.05
N PRO A 92 15.57 -24.58 -0.39
CA PRO A 92 15.93 -25.97 -0.16
C PRO A 92 17.31 -26.39 -0.71
N ASN A 93 17.82 -25.68 -1.73
CA ASN A 93 19.17 -25.91 -2.28
C ASN A 93 20.30 -25.32 -1.42
N GLY A 94 19.96 -24.61 -0.34
CA GLY A 94 20.92 -23.96 0.57
C GLY A 94 21.20 -22.48 0.28
N SER A 95 20.73 -21.91 -0.84
CA SER A 95 20.93 -20.49 -1.15
C SER A 95 19.96 -19.59 -0.37
N PHE A 96 20.28 -18.31 -0.28
CA PHE A 96 19.51 -17.29 0.45
C PHE A 96 19.15 -16.14 -0.49
N PHE A 97 17.98 -15.56 -0.32
CA PHE A 97 17.59 -14.33 -0.99
C PHE A 97 16.98 -13.39 0.03
N GLU A 98 17.43 -12.15 0.06
CA GLU A 98 16.92 -11.15 1.00
C GLU A 98 15.40 -10.99 0.83
N VAL A 99 14.66 -10.95 1.94
CA VAL A 99 13.23 -10.63 1.89
C VAL A 99 13.11 -9.10 1.83
N PRO A 100 12.57 -8.52 0.74
CA PRO A 100 12.56 -7.07 0.57
C PRO A 100 11.77 -6.36 1.69
N HIS A 101 12.20 -5.17 2.06
CA HIS A 101 11.47 -4.27 2.96
C HIS A 101 11.84 -2.81 2.66
N GLY A 102 10.97 -1.87 3.07
CA GLY A 102 11.16 -0.43 2.80
C GLY A 102 11.95 0.33 3.86
N GLY A 103 12.49 -0.36 4.87
CA GLY A 103 13.02 0.24 6.11
C GLY A 103 12.16 -0.15 7.32
N SER A 104 11.98 0.77 8.27
CA SER A 104 11.27 0.51 9.54
C SER A 104 10.38 1.68 9.93
N VAL A 105 9.35 1.39 10.73
CA VAL A 105 8.56 2.40 11.43
C VAL A 105 9.04 2.46 12.88
N VAL A 106 9.43 3.64 13.33
CA VAL A 106 9.93 3.89 14.68
C VAL A 106 8.88 4.64 15.48
N TYR A 107 8.52 4.09 16.64
CA TYR A 107 7.52 4.66 17.54
C TYR A 107 8.19 5.17 18.81
N TYR A 108 7.71 6.30 19.29
CA TYR A 108 8.03 6.87 20.59
C TYR A 108 6.77 6.86 21.43
N LEU A 109 6.68 5.94 22.40
CA LEU A 109 5.46 5.70 23.17
C LEU A 109 5.54 6.29 24.58
N GLY A 110 4.50 7.03 24.98
CA GLY A 110 4.33 7.61 26.32
C GLY A 110 3.45 6.77 27.24
N ARG A 111 3.89 5.58 27.64
CA ARG A 111 3.07 4.62 28.41
C ARG A 111 3.53 4.46 29.87
N GLY A 112 2.64 3.93 30.70
CA GLY A 112 2.90 3.66 32.12
C GLY A 112 2.30 4.69 33.08
N PRO A 113 2.15 4.34 34.37
CA PRO A 113 1.61 5.23 35.39
C PRO A 113 2.41 6.53 35.59
N ASN A 114 3.68 6.57 35.19
CA ASN A 114 4.53 7.76 35.26
C ASN A 114 4.69 8.48 33.90
N ALA A 115 3.84 8.17 32.91
CA ALA A 115 3.84 8.83 31.59
C ALA A 115 3.85 10.38 31.63
N PRO A 116 3.15 11.08 32.55
CA PRO A 116 3.20 12.54 32.63
C PRO A 116 4.57 13.13 33.00
N ASN A 117 5.50 12.31 33.51
CA ASN A 117 6.84 12.74 33.95
C ASN A 117 7.94 11.97 33.20
N ILE A 118 7.68 11.55 31.96
CA ILE A 118 8.72 10.98 31.09
C ILE A 118 9.77 12.05 30.81
N GLU A 119 11.05 11.67 30.92
CA GLU A 119 12.21 12.52 30.61
C GLU A 119 12.67 12.29 29.17
N THR A 120 13.25 13.31 28.54
CA THR A 120 13.81 13.17 27.18
C THR A 120 14.95 12.16 27.12
N ILE A 121 15.14 11.50 25.97
CA ILE A 121 16.27 10.59 25.78
C ILE A 121 17.57 11.41 25.76
N PRO A 122 18.53 11.17 26.66
CA PRO A 122 19.75 11.96 26.70
C PRO A 122 20.59 11.76 25.45
N VAL A 123 21.22 12.83 24.98
CA VAL A 123 22.16 12.79 23.85
C VAL A 123 23.26 11.78 24.18
N GLY A 124 23.55 10.89 23.24
CA GLY A 124 24.55 9.85 23.44
C GLY A 124 24.05 8.54 24.03
N LEU A 125 22.78 8.45 24.44
CA LEU A 125 22.22 7.18 24.88
C LEU A 125 22.26 6.15 23.74
N GLN A 126 22.74 4.97 24.07
CA GLN A 126 22.81 3.81 23.19
C GLN A 126 22.13 2.63 23.87
N ILE A 127 21.33 1.85 23.13
CA ILE A 127 20.54 0.76 23.71
C ILE A 127 20.63 -0.47 22.82
N LEU A 128 20.82 -1.64 23.44
CA LEU A 128 20.67 -2.95 22.82
C LEU A 128 19.40 -3.63 23.34
N SER A 129 18.53 -4.07 22.44
CA SER A 129 17.32 -4.83 22.76
C SER A 129 17.34 -6.16 22.00
N GLY A 130 16.95 -7.26 22.66
CA GLY A 130 16.95 -8.58 22.02
C GLY A 130 18.10 -9.46 22.49
N ASN A 131 18.24 -10.64 21.87
CA ASN A 131 19.37 -11.53 22.13
C ASN A 131 19.64 -12.34 20.85
N LYS A 132 20.66 -11.94 20.08
CA LYS A 132 21.02 -12.59 18.80
C LYS A 132 21.22 -14.11 18.87
N ALA A 133 21.59 -14.64 20.04
CA ALA A 133 21.84 -16.06 20.23
C ALA A 133 20.58 -16.87 20.58
N ALA A 134 19.46 -16.25 20.91
CA ALA A 134 18.25 -16.97 21.33
C ALA A 134 17.64 -17.77 20.16
N ARG A 135 17.16 -18.99 20.46
CA ARG A 135 16.47 -19.92 19.53
C ARG A 135 15.24 -20.57 20.15
N SER A 136 14.83 -20.09 21.32
CA SER A 136 13.66 -20.55 22.06
C SER A 136 13.16 -19.43 22.96
N TYR A 137 11.90 -19.54 23.37
CA TYR A 137 11.27 -18.59 24.29
C TYR A 137 11.82 -18.76 25.72
N ASP A 138 12.28 -17.66 26.31
CA ASP A 138 12.69 -17.60 27.71
C ASP A 138 11.54 -17.08 28.58
N ASN A 139 10.93 -17.98 29.36
CA ASN A 139 9.86 -17.65 30.30
C ASN A 139 10.35 -17.39 31.74
N GLU A 140 11.65 -17.60 31.99
CA GLU A 140 12.23 -17.59 33.34
C GLU A 140 12.80 -16.23 33.68
N THR A 141 13.38 -15.52 32.70
CA THR A 141 13.90 -14.17 32.90
C THR A 141 12.78 -13.14 32.80
N LEU A 142 12.33 -12.65 33.96
CA LEU A 142 11.25 -11.67 34.08
C LEU A 142 11.77 -10.25 34.23
N THR A 143 10.96 -9.29 33.77
CA THR A 143 11.07 -7.88 34.16
C THR A 143 10.80 -7.68 35.65
N TYR A 144 11.27 -6.56 36.19
CA TYR A 144 10.89 -6.13 37.54
C TYR A 144 9.38 -5.88 37.62
N GLY A 145 8.75 -6.20 38.75
CA GLY A 145 7.36 -5.82 39.00
C GLY A 145 6.97 -5.95 40.47
N ASP A 146 5.76 -5.53 40.78
CA ASP A 146 5.16 -5.64 42.12
C ASP A 146 3.76 -6.29 42.05
N ALA A 147 3.02 -6.26 43.16
CA ALA A 147 1.68 -6.85 43.22
C ALA A 147 0.65 -6.14 42.34
N GLN A 148 0.83 -4.85 42.05
CA GLN A 148 -0.07 -4.05 41.20
C GLN A 148 0.37 -4.10 39.73
N TYR A 149 1.66 -4.12 39.47
CA TYR A 149 2.30 -4.14 38.17
C TYR A 149 3.22 -5.36 38.07
N PRO A 150 2.67 -6.56 37.84
CA PRO A 150 3.48 -7.78 37.80
C PRO A 150 4.45 -7.74 36.63
N GLY A 151 5.65 -8.27 36.86
CA GLY A 151 6.65 -8.46 35.80
C GLY A 151 6.20 -9.56 34.83
N ARG A 152 6.63 -9.44 33.57
CA ARG A 152 6.46 -10.45 32.52
C ARG A 152 7.79 -10.89 31.90
N PRO A 153 7.84 -12.01 31.15
CA PRO A 153 9.05 -12.46 30.48
C PRO A 153 9.66 -11.40 29.59
N ILE A 154 10.97 -11.18 29.70
CA ILE A 154 11.70 -10.22 28.86
C ILE A 154 11.62 -10.62 27.38
N ALA A 155 11.47 -11.92 27.09
CA ALA A 155 11.26 -12.45 25.74
C ALA A 155 10.08 -11.80 24.99
N ASP A 156 9.08 -11.27 25.70
CA ASP A 156 7.90 -10.63 25.12
C ASP A 156 8.17 -9.29 24.42
N ARG A 157 9.40 -8.77 24.52
CA ARG A 157 9.83 -7.58 23.78
C ARG A 157 9.89 -7.77 22.28
N VAL A 158 10.02 -9.02 21.82
CA VAL A 158 10.05 -9.40 20.41
C VAL A 158 8.70 -10.01 20.06
N SER A 159 8.10 -9.54 18.97
CA SER A 159 6.92 -10.19 18.42
C SER A 159 6.89 -10.13 16.90
N PHE A 160 6.10 -11.03 16.33
CA PHE A 160 5.82 -11.13 14.91
C PHE A 160 4.33 -11.12 14.67
N THR A 161 3.90 -10.51 13.57
CA THR A 161 2.52 -10.63 13.09
C THR A 161 2.48 -10.83 11.57
N CYS A 162 1.60 -11.72 11.10
CA CYS A 162 1.30 -11.83 9.69
C CYS A 162 0.27 -10.78 9.27
N ILE A 163 0.54 -10.14 8.14
CA ILE A 163 -0.41 -9.30 7.43
C ILE A 163 -1.24 -10.22 6.52
N VAL A 164 -2.52 -10.40 6.86
CA VAL A 164 -3.43 -11.30 6.14
C VAL A 164 -4.11 -10.59 4.96
N ALA A 165 -4.64 -11.37 4.02
CA ALA A 165 -5.45 -10.86 2.92
C ALA A 165 -6.69 -10.11 3.45
N ASN A 166 -7.07 -9.03 2.77
CA ASN A 166 -8.30 -8.23 2.97
C ASN A 166 -8.35 -7.29 4.19
N GLY A 167 -7.22 -6.88 4.78
CA GLY A 167 -7.22 -5.80 5.80
C GLY A 167 -8.00 -6.15 7.08
N VAL A 168 -8.35 -7.42 7.26
CA VAL A 168 -8.91 -7.94 8.50
C VAL A 168 -7.75 -8.04 9.48
N THR A 169 -7.88 -7.40 10.63
CA THR A 169 -7.02 -7.44 11.82
C THR A 169 -5.74 -8.30 11.70
N PRO A 170 -4.53 -7.72 11.83
CA PRO A 170 -3.29 -8.49 11.85
C PRO A 170 -3.41 -9.73 12.76
N ALA A 171 -2.75 -10.83 12.37
CA ALA A 171 -2.73 -12.01 13.21
C ALA A 171 -2.25 -11.63 14.63
N ALA A 172 -2.75 -12.31 15.66
CA ALA A 172 -2.29 -12.07 17.02
C ALA A 172 -0.76 -12.17 17.09
N ASN A 173 -0.13 -11.19 17.75
CA ASN A 173 1.31 -11.16 17.94
C ASN A 173 1.83 -12.49 18.50
N GLN A 174 2.81 -13.07 17.82
CA GLN A 174 3.48 -14.29 18.24
C GLN A 174 4.90 -13.97 18.70
N PRO A 175 5.43 -14.67 19.71
CA PRO A 175 6.81 -14.48 20.14
C PRO A 175 7.82 -15.17 19.21
N TYR A 176 7.36 -15.82 18.14
CA TYR A 176 8.17 -16.58 17.18
C TYR A 176 7.87 -16.14 15.75
N MET A 177 8.85 -16.29 14.87
CA MET A 177 8.73 -15.99 13.44
C MET A 177 7.84 -17.03 12.75
N PHE A 178 7.00 -16.56 11.84
CA PHE A 178 6.12 -17.41 11.06
C PHE A 178 6.89 -18.14 9.94
N ASN A 179 6.41 -19.32 9.56
CA ASN A 179 6.90 -20.00 8.36
C ASN A 179 6.41 -19.29 7.09
N VAL A 180 7.15 -19.51 6.00
CA VAL A 180 6.91 -18.93 4.66
C VAL A 180 5.44 -19.04 4.22
N THR A 181 4.81 -20.19 4.45
CA THR A 181 3.44 -20.47 3.98
C THR A 181 2.34 -19.88 4.85
N GLN A 182 2.66 -19.21 5.96
CA GLN A 182 1.67 -18.73 6.93
C GLN A 182 1.25 -17.27 6.73
N CYS A 183 2.08 -16.44 6.08
CA CYS A 183 1.76 -15.04 5.80
C CYS A 183 1.53 -14.85 4.29
N VAL A 184 0.56 -14.01 3.91
CA VAL A 184 0.18 -13.80 2.50
C VAL A 184 0.60 -12.41 1.99
N ASN A 185 0.35 -11.34 2.76
CA ASN A 185 0.63 -9.97 2.33
C ASN A 185 1.90 -9.37 2.94
N GLY A 186 2.48 -10.02 3.95
CA GLY A 186 3.69 -9.56 4.63
C GLY A 186 3.83 -10.14 6.02
N MET A 187 5.04 -10.04 6.59
CA MET A 187 5.30 -10.33 8.00
C MET A 187 5.96 -9.12 8.62
N ARG A 188 5.41 -8.71 9.76
CA ARG A 188 5.99 -7.67 10.58
C ARG A 188 6.82 -8.28 11.69
N ALA A 189 8.08 -7.87 11.81
CA ALA A 189 8.89 -8.10 12.99
C ALA A 189 8.88 -6.84 13.88
N GLN A 190 8.76 -7.03 15.18
CA GLN A 190 8.56 -5.95 16.15
C GLN A 190 9.52 -6.12 17.31
N ILE A 191 10.08 -5.00 17.79
CA ILE A 191 10.91 -5.00 18.99
C ILE A 191 10.72 -3.74 19.83
N ALA A 192 10.52 -3.92 21.14
CA ALA A 192 10.52 -2.86 22.13
C ALA A 192 11.90 -2.71 22.79
N PHE A 193 12.34 -1.48 22.99
CA PHE A 193 13.55 -1.15 23.74
C PHE A 193 13.23 -0.85 25.21
N GLN A 194 14.26 -0.99 26.04
CA GLN A 194 14.22 -0.60 27.44
C GLN A 194 13.96 0.92 27.56
N SER A 195 13.14 1.32 28.54
CA SER A 195 12.75 2.71 28.76
C SER A 195 13.03 3.22 30.18
N CYS A 196 13.64 2.42 31.04
CA CYS A 196 14.04 2.83 32.39
C CYS A 196 15.56 2.96 32.45
N TRP A 197 16.07 4.16 32.70
CA TRP A 197 17.49 4.49 32.68
C TRP A 197 18.07 4.67 34.09
N ASP A 198 19.33 4.27 34.28
CA ASP A 198 20.04 4.35 35.57
C ASP A 198 20.42 5.79 35.99
N GLY A 199 20.25 6.77 35.09
CA GLY A 199 20.54 8.19 35.35
C GLY A 199 22.01 8.58 35.23
N VAL A 200 22.89 7.63 34.88
CA VAL A 200 24.34 7.82 34.96
C VAL A 200 25.05 7.47 33.66
N HIS A 201 24.75 6.31 33.08
CA HIS A 201 25.55 5.77 31.98
C HIS A 201 24.80 5.83 30.67
N LEU A 202 25.40 6.45 29.65
CA LEU A 202 24.82 6.51 28.31
C LEU A 202 25.00 5.21 27.51
N TYR A 203 25.97 4.38 27.90
CA TYR A 203 26.20 3.07 27.31
C TYR A 203 26.96 2.16 28.27
N LYS A 204 26.56 0.89 28.33
CA LYS A 204 27.34 -0.22 28.87
C LYS A 204 27.28 -1.40 27.90
N PRO A 205 28.39 -2.13 27.66
CA PRO A 205 28.39 -3.28 26.75
C PRO A 205 27.45 -4.43 27.14
N ASP A 206 27.13 -4.56 28.44
CA ASP A 206 26.18 -5.54 28.95
C ASP A 206 24.74 -5.00 29.01
N ASN A 207 24.53 -3.77 28.53
CA ASN A 207 23.28 -3.01 28.52
C ASN A 207 22.63 -2.82 29.91
N SER A 208 23.39 -2.98 31.00
CA SER A 208 22.91 -2.86 32.38
C SER A 208 22.63 -1.42 32.84
N HIS A 209 22.79 -0.43 31.96
CA HIS A 209 22.37 0.95 32.20
C HIS A 209 20.89 1.18 31.90
N MET A 210 20.24 0.19 31.28
CA MET A 210 18.83 0.24 30.90
C MET A 210 18.05 -0.95 31.47
N ALA A 211 16.77 -0.74 31.76
CA ALA A 211 15.82 -1.77 32.13
C ALA A 211 14.47 -1.56 31.44
N TYR A 212 13.74 -2.65 31.23
CA TYR A 212 12.34 -2.58 30.79
C TYR A 212 11.44 -2.14 31.94
N GLN A 213 10.29 -1.53 31.60
CA GLN A 213 9.17 -1.44 32.53
C GLN A 213 8.62 -2.85 32.81
N SER A 214 7.84 -2.99 33.89
CA SER A 214 7.28 -4.28 34.30
C SER A 214 6.44 -5.00 33.24
N GLY A 215 5.81 -4.25 32.34
CA GLY A 215 5.04 -4.74 31.20
C GLY A 215 5.80 -4.74 29.88
N ILE A 216 7.13 -4.56 29.89
CA ILE A 216 8.00 -4.24 28.73
C ILE A 216 7.82 -2.80 28.27
N ASP A 217 6.64 -2.48 27.76
CA ASP A 217 6.26 -1.19 27.17
C ASP A 217 5.15 -0.48 27.97
N ASN A 218 4.91 -0.91 29.20
CA ASN A 218 3.96 -0.31 30.13
C ASN A 218 4.34 -0.71 31.57
N GLY A 219 3.77 -0.04 32.57
CA GLY A 219 3.99 -0.33 33.99
C GLY A 219 5.14 0.47 34.59
N ILE A 220 5.79 -0.09 35.61
CA ILE A 220 6.71 0.67 36.47
C ILE A 220 8.17 0.36 36.15
N CYS A 221 9.03 1.36 36.36
CA CYS A 221 10.46 1.18 36.33
C CYS A 221 10.99 0.54 37.63
N PRO A 222 12.07 -0.27 37.56
CA PRO A 222 12.73 -0.76 38.76
C PRO A 222 13.33 0.40 39.59
N PRO A 223 13.41 0.29 40.93
CA PRO A 223 13.87 1.38 41.80
C PRO A 223 15.28 1.92 41.49
N ASN A 224 16.15 1.10 40.90
CA ASN A 224 17.52 1.50 40.53
C ASN A 224 17.61 2.17 39.14
N TYR A 225 16.49 2.31 38.44
CA TYR A 225 16.38 2.94 37.12
C TYR A 225 15.25 3.98 37.14
N PRO A 226 15.42 5.08 37.91
CA PRO A 226 14.33 5.98 38.25
C PRO A 226 13.89 6.89 37.08
N HIS A 227 14.68 6.99 36.03
CA HIS A 227 14.42 7.87 34.89
C HIS A 227 13.64 7.11 33.81
N GLN A 228 12.35 7.40 33.69
CA GLN A 228 11.53 6.85 32.63
C GLN A 228 11.70 7.70 31.36
N LEU A 229 12.14 7.07 30.28
CA LEU A 229 12.31 7.64 28.94
C LEU A 229 11.15 7.21 28.02
N PRO A 230 10.98 7.86 26.85
CA PRO A 230 10.09 7.35 25.80
C PRO A 230 10.45 5.92 25.45
N ILE A 231 9.44 5.07 25.25
CA ILE A 231 9.68 3.71 24.77
C ILE A 231 9.90 3.80 23.26
N ILE A 232 11.09 3.36 22.82
CA ILE A 232 11.34 3.13 21.40
C ILE A 232 10.77 1.76 21.05
N PHE A 233 9.91 1.73 20.05
CA PHE A 233 9.36 0.50 19.49
C PHE A 233 9.56 0.53 17.98
N VAL A 234 10.18 -0.51 17.41
CA VAL A 234 10.54 -0.57 16.00
C VAL A 234 9.76 -1.70 15.33
N GLU A 235 9.14 -1.39 14.20
CA GLU A 235 8.47 -2.35 13.34
C GLU A 235 9.16 -2.40 11.98
N THR A 236 9.39 -3.60 11.46
CA THR A 236 9.88 -3.81 10.09
C THR A 236 8.91 -4.72 9.37
N ASP A 237 8.30 -4.21 8.29
CA ASP A 237 7.36 -4.93 7.44
C ASP A 237 8.12 -5.55 6.25
N TYR A 238 8.19 -6.88 6.23
CA TYR A 238 8.83 -7.65 5.17
C TYR A 238 7.82 -8.03 4.09
N ALA A 239 8.16 -7.72 2.84
CA ALA A 239 7.36 -7.97 1.64
C ALA A 239 7.45 -9.43 1.21
N ILE A 240 6.81 -10.32 1.97
CA ILE A 240 6.80 -11.77 1.72
C ILE A 240 6.20 -12.12 0.35
N ALA A 241 5.29 -11.30 -0.17
CA ALA A 241 4.70 -11.52 -1.50
C ALA A 241 5.73 -11.40 -2.64
N ASP A 242 6.88 -10.74 -2.39
CA ASP A 242 7.93 -10.53 -3.40
C ASP A 242 9.00 -11.63 -3.39
N VAL A 243 8.89 -12.62 -2.51
CA VAL A 243 9.71 -13.84 -2.56
C VAL A 243 8.90 -15.02 -3.10
N PRO A 244 9.53 -16.05 -3.70
CA PRO A 244 8.80 -17.16 -4.30
C PRO A 244 7.82 -17.82 -3.34
N GLU A 245 6.63 -18.18 -3.84
CA GLU A 245 5.64 -18.95 -3.08
C GLU A 245 6.29 -20.24 -2.56
N GLY A 246 6.13 -20.47 -1.26
CA GLY A 246 6.89 -21.47 -0.50
C GLY A 246 7.00 -22.81 -1.20
N ILE A 247 8.24 -23.21 -1.49
CA ILE A 247 8.57 -24.58 -1.90
C ILE A 247 8.66 -25.42 -0.61
N ASP A 248 8.34 -26.72 -0.67
CA ASP A 248 8.57 -27.65 0.44
C ASP A 248 9.99 -27.46 1.02
N ASP A 249 10.09 -27.41 2.36
CA ASP A 249 11.31 -27.16 3.15
C ASP A 249 11.92 -25.73 3.13
N SER A 250 11.31 -24.75 2.46
CA SER A 250 11.72 -23.34 2.57
C SER A 250 11.43 -22.73 3.95
N ARG A 251 12.28 -21.79 4.38
CA ARG A 251 12.15 -21.09 5.68
C ARG A 251 12.59 -19.64 5.57
N PHE A 252 12.10 -18.80 6.48
CA PHE A 252 12.75 -17.54 6.78
C PHE A 252 13.89 -17.74 7.78
N VAL A 253 14.94 -16.94 7.64
CA VAL A 253 16.09 -16.95 8.54
C VAL A 253 16.66 -15.54 8.66
N PHE A 254 16.84 -15.05 9.87
CA PHE A 254 17.56 -13.81 10.09
C PHE A 254 19.07 -14.00 9.89
N SER A 255 19.77 -12.94 9.53
CA SER A 255 21.20 -12.93 9.16
C SER A 255 22.14 -13.53 10.23
N GLN A 256 21.76 -13.52 11.51
CA GLN A 256 22.44 -14.22 12.60
C GLN A 256 22.17 -15.73 12.66
N GLY A 257 21.58 -16.31 11.62
CA GLY A 257 21.33 -17.74 11.47
C GLY A 257 20.13 -18.23 12.28
N ASP A 258 19.14 -17.36 12.53
CA ASP A 258 17.96 -17.70 13.33
C ASP A 258 16.71 -17.95 12.46
N PRO A 259 16.26 -19.21 12.31
CA PRO A 259 15.03 -19.54 11.61
C PRO A 259 13.79 -19.52 12.54
N THR A 260 13.95 -19.18 13.82
CA THR A 260 12.89 -19.25 14.84
C THR A 260 12.28 -17.89 15.19
N GLY A 261 13.02 -16.80 15.00
CA GLY A 261 12.62 -15.42 15.32
C GLY A 261 12.98 -14.96 16.72
N PHE A 262 13.28 -15.87 17.67
CA PHE A 262 13.61 -15.50 19.04
C PHE A 262 14.92 -14.69 19.15
N GLY A 263 15.80 -14.82 18.16
CA GLY A 263 17.06 -14.10 18.04
C GLY A 263 16.92 -12.69 17.45
N PHE A 264 15.71 -12.25 17.09
CA PHE A 264 15.50 -10.89 16.62
C PHE A 264 15.92 -9.89 17.70
N HIS A 265 16.60 -8.84 17.26
CA HIS A 265 17.19 -7.83 18.12
C HIS A 265 17.22 -6.51 17.39
N GLY A 266 17.43 -5.46 18.15
CA GLY A 266 17.47 -4.10 17.67
C GLY A 266 18.45 -3.28 18.49
N ASP A 267 19.01 -2.31 17.82
CA ASP A 267 20.08 -1.48 18.34
C ASP A 267 19.74 -0.01 18.05
N PHE A 268 20.17 0.87 18.95
CA PHE A 268 19.83 2.28 18.89
C PHE A 268 21.01 3.17 19.28
N ILE A 269 21.25 4.22 18.49
CA ILE A 269 22.06 5.38 18.87
C ILE A 269 21.19 6.62 18.78
N ASN A 270 21.06 7.35 19.89
CA ASN A 270 20.37 8.64 19.87
C ASN A 270 21.14 9.68 19.03
N GLY A 271 20.46 10.25 18.05
CA GLY A 271 20.97 11.32 17.19
C GLY A 271 19.95 12.46 17.01
N TRP A 272 18.94 12.55 17.88
CA TRP A 272 17.98 13.65 17.86
C TRP A 272 18.64 15.01 18.13
N ASP A 273 18.09 16.05 17.49
CA ASP A 273 18.22 17.40 18.02
C ASP A 273 17.60 17.45 19.43
N PRO A 274 18.39 17.81 20.46
CA PRO A 274 17.93 17.72 21.84
C PRO A 274 16.81 18.71 22.18
N GLU A 275 16.76 19.87 21.53
CA GLU A 275 15.73 20.88 21.78
C GLU A 275 14.40 20.42 21.18
N VAL A 276 14.43 19.92 19.94
CA VAL A 276 13.25 19.38 19.25
C VAL A 276 12.68 18.16 19.99
N LEU A 277 13.53 17.20 20.39
CA LEU A 277 13.06 16.02 21.11
C LEU A 277 12.48 16.38 22.47
N GLN A 278 13.12 17.29 23.23
CA GLN A 278 12.60 17.74 24.52
C GLN A 278 11.19 18.37 24.37
N GLU A 279 11.02 19.29 23.42
CA GLU A 279 9.72 19.91 23.18
C GLU A 279 8.67 18.90 22.70
N ALA A 280 9.04 17.94 21.85
CA ALA A 280 8.15 16.87 21.41
C ALA A 280 7.71 15.96 22.56
N VAL A 281 8.63 15.62 23.48
CA VAL A 281 8.31 14.86 24.70
C VAL A 281 7.33 15.64 25.57
N ASP A 282 7.60 16.92 25.82
CA ASP A 282 6.79 17.77 26.71
C ASP A 282 5.38 18.02 26.16
N THR A 283 5.24 18.16 24.84
CA THR A 283 4.00 18.63 24.21
C THR A 283 3.19 17.52 23.54
N CYS A 284 3.84 16.47 23.03
CA CYS A 284 3.20 15.50 22.15
C CYS A 284 3.16 14.08 22.72
N LEU A 285 4.14 13.67 23.53
CA LEU A 285 4.24 12.27 23.98
C LEU A 285 3.10 11.83 24.91
N TYR A 286 2.59 12.75 25.74
CA TYR A 286 1.52 12.47 26.70
C TYR A 286 0.15 13.04 26.31
N ASN A 287 0.13 14.19 25.62
CA ASN A 287 -1.09 14.92 25.25
C ASN A 287 -1.36 14.95 23.74
N GLY A 288 -0.63 14.15 22.96
CA GLY A 288 -0.70 14.14 21.50
C GLY A 288 -1.80 13.25 20.92
N ALA A 289 -1.71 13.10 19.60
CA ALA A 289 -2.60 12.32 18.75
C ALA A 289 -2.77 10.86 19.22
N PRO A 290 -3.99 10.29 19.16
CA PRO A 290 -4.19 8.86 19.38
C PRO A 290 -3.61 7.99 18.23
N ASP A 291 -3.42 8.56 17.04
CA ASP A 291 -2.97 7.84 15.85
C ASP A 291 -1.45 7.95 15.61
N GLY A 292 -0.77 8.82 16.36
CA GLY A 292 0.67 9.06 16.32
C GLY A 292 1.21 9.71 15.05
N VAL A 293 0.37 10.41 14.28
CA VAL A 293 0.79 11.11 13.05
C VAL A 293 1.61 12.36 13.39
N ILE A 294 2.68 12.59 12.63
CA ILE A 294 3.64 13.68 12.87
C ILE A 294 3.01 15.07 12.76
N GLN A 295 2.05 15.22 11.84
CA GLN A 295 1.41 16.50 11.55
C GLN A 295 0.55 17.02 12.72
N GLU A 296 0.18 16.15 13.67
CA GLU A 296 -0.54 16.53 14.89
C GLU A 296 0.39 17.05 15.99
N CYS A 297 1.71 16.91 15.85
CA CYS A 297 2.69 17.47 16.77
C CYS A 297 3.34 18.73 16.17
N PRO A 298 3.00 19.95 16.62
CA PRO A 298 3.42 21.19 15.95
C PRO A 298 4.94 21.38 15.84
N ILE A 299 5.71 20.88 16.81
CA ILE A 299 7.17 20.95 16.78
C ILE A 299 7.75 19.98 15.75
N LEU A 300 7.27 18.73 15.71
CA LEU A 300 7.75 17.72 14.76
C LEU A 300 7.32 18.03 13.32
N ASN A 301 6.09 18.55 13.14
CA ASN A 301 5.56 18.92 11.84
C ASN A 301 6.47 19.90 11.08
N GLN A 302 7.22 20.78 11.75
CA GLN A 302 8.15 21.73 11.10
C GLN A 302 9.29 21.03 10.33
N TYR A 303 9.64 19.81 10.75
CA TYR A 303 10.74 19.00 10.24
C TYR A 303 10.26 17.82 9.39
N ASP A 304 8.95 17.70 9.18
CA ASP A 304 8.33 16.59 8.46
C ASP A 304 8.61 16.64 6.95
N THR A 305 8.74 15.47 6.34
CA THR A 305 8.80 15.30 4.90
C THR A 305 8.36 13.91 4.49
N THR A 306 7.58 13.82 3.41
CA THR A 306 7.22 12.55 2.78
C THR A 306 8.34 11.97 1.92
N GLY A 307 9.43 12.72 1.74
CA GLY A 307 10.55 12.39 0.85
C GLY A 307 11.80 11.93 1.57
N ALA A 308 11.73 11.51 2.84
CA ALA A 308 12.92 11.22 3.63
C ALA A 308 13.89 10.21 2.97
N SER A 309 13.36 9.14 2.38
CA SER A 309 14.15 8.14 1.64
C SER A 309 14.72 8.65 0.31
N VAL A 310 14.11 9.67 -0.28
CA VAL A 310 14.61 10.33 -1.50
C VAL A 310 15.68 11.36 -1.14
N ASN A 311 15.45 12.11 -0.05
CA ASN A 311 16.38 13.12 0.48
C ASN A 311 17.63 12.49 1.09
N CYS A 312 17.50 11.26 1.61
CA CYS A 312 18.57 10.51 2.24
C CYS A 312 18.50 9.03 1.81
N PRO A 313 18.90 8.73 0.57
CA PRO A 313 18.86 7.37 0.04
C PRO A 313 19.93 6.48 0.70
N GLU A 314 19.75 5.16 0.56
CA GLU A 314 20.71 4.17 1.04
C GLU A 314 22.12 4.46 0.52
N ARG A 315 23.09 4.50 1.43
CA ARG A 315 24.49 4.76 1.11
C ARG A 315 25.14 3.47 0.57
N PRO A 316 26.17 3.58 -0.28
CA PRO A 316 26.92 2.41 -0.74
C PRO A 316 27.42 1.53 0.42
N LEU A 317 27.49 0.22 0.17
CA LEU A 317 27.96 -0.77 1.14
C LEU A 317 29.36 -0.41 1.67
N GLN A 318 29.49 -0.32 3.00
CA GLN A 318 30.79 -0.08 3.63
C GLN A 318 31.63 -1.35 3.74
N VAL A 319 30.99 -2.48 3.97
CA VAL A 319 31.65 -3.79 4.02
C VAL A 319 31.59 -4.40 2.63
N ASN A 320 32.74 -4.75 2.07
CA ASN A 320 32.81 -5.38 0.73
C ASN A 320 32.38 -6.85 0.77
N GLU A 321 31.10 -7.07 1.05
CA GLU A 321 30.42 -8.35 1.14
C GLU A 321 28.96 -8.14 0.70
N SER A 322 28.48 -8.97 -0.24
CA SER A 322 27.11 -8.84 -0.72
C SER A 322 26.13 -9.24 0.37
N VAL A 323 25.15 -8.39 0.65
CA VAL A 323 24.02 -8.69 1.54
C VAL A 323 22.68 -8.74 0.80
N HIS A 324 22.66 -8.27 -0.44
CA HIS A 324 21.50 -8.25 -1.32
C HIS A 324 21.60 -9.32 -2.41
N GLY A 325 20.47 -9.64 -3.03
CA GLY A 325 20.36 -10.59 -4.13
C GLY A 325 20.44 -12.06 -3.68
N LEU A 326 20.75 -12.95 -4.63
CA LEU A 326 20.89 -14.38 -4.36
C LEU A 326 22.29 -14.67 -3.80
N LEU A 327 22.36 -15.24 -2.60
CA LEU A 327 23.58 -15.54 -1.86
C LEU A 327 23.75 -17.06 -1.70
N ASP A 328 24.99 -17.54 -1.78
CA ASP A 328 25.33 -18.95 -1.54
C ASP A 328 25.41 -19.30 -0.04
N ALA A 329 25.61 -18.29 0.81
CA ALA A 329 25.69 -18.41 2.26
C ALA A 329 25.23 -17.09 2.92
N LEU A 330 24.83 -17.14 4.19
CA LEU A 330 24.58 -15.93 4.97
C LEU A 330 25.87 -15.10 5.12
N PRO A 331 25.79 -13.76 5.04
CA PRO A 331 26.94 -12.89 5.28
C PRO A 331 27.62 -13.21 6.62
N GLY A 332 28.95 -13.23 6.65
CA GLY A 332 29.72 -13.62 7.83
C GLY A 332 29.87 -15.12 8.06
N CYS A 333 29.59 -15.95 7.04
CA CYS A 333 29.62 -17.42 7.11
C CYS A 333 28.74 -18.00 8.23
N VAL A 334 27.65 -17.31 8.56
CA VAL A 334 26.81 -17.67 9.70
C VAL A 334 26.07 -18.99 9.41
N GLU A 335 26.09 -19.89 10.39
CA GLU A 335 25.37 -21.17 10.33
C GLU A 335 23.93 -21.01 10.81
N VAL A 336 22.99 -21.62 10.08
CA VAL A 336 21.59 -21.70 10.52
C VAL A 336 21.48 -22.66 11.70
N THR A 337 20.89 -22.19 12.80
CA THR A 337 20.78 -22.93 14.07
C THR A 337 19.33 -22.96 14.56
N TYR A 338 18.77 -24.15 14.76
CA TYR A 338 17.33 -24.34 14.98
C TYR A 338 16.88 -24.28 16.45
N GLY A 339 17.82 -24.25 17.40
CA GLY A 339 17.51 -24.35 18.82
C GLY A 339 17.20 -25.78 19.29
N PRO A 340 16.65 -25.95 20.51
CA PRO A 340 16.22 -24.87 21.41
C PRO A 340 17.36 -24.18 22.16
N GLY A 341 18.57 -24.77 22.15
CA GLY A 341 19.75 -24.15 22.76
C GLY A 341 20.19 -22.89 22.03
N SER A 342 20.78 -21.94 22.77
CA SER A 342 21.33 -20.72 22.18
C SER A 342 22.42 -21.02 21.16
N ALA A 343 22.48 -20.24 20.08
CA ALA A 343 23.57 -20.29 19.13
C ALA A 343 24.89 -19.91 19.81
N THR A 344 25.95 -20.66 19.53
CA THR A 344 27.29 -20.35 20.04
C THR A 344 27.94 -19.25 19.20
N ALA A 345 28.92 -18.54 19.76
CA ALA A 345 29.69 -17.54 19.00
C ALA A 345 30.34 -18.13 17.74
N ALA A 346 30.84 -19.38 17.82
CA ALA A 346 31.47 -20.06 16.69
C ALA A 346 30.50 -20.34 15.52
N GLN A 347 29.19 -20.42 15.78
CA GLN A 347 28.17 -20.61 14.74
C GLN A 347 27.74 -19.29 14.08
N MET A 348 28.08 -18.15 14.69
CA MET A 348 27.78 -16.81 14.20
C MET A 348 29.02 -16.08 13.66
N GLU A 349 30.12 -16.80 13.42
CA GLU A 349 31.38 -16.23 12.95
C GLU A 349 32.02 -17.14 11.89
N CYS A 350 32.59 -16.55 10.83
CA CYS A 350 33.46 -17.28 9.91
C CYS A 350 34.64 -17.93 10.64
N ASN A 351 35.11 -19.05 10.08
CA ASN A 351 36.42 -19.59 10.44
C ASN A 351 37.49 -18.49 10.28
N LYS A 352 38.36 -18.34 11.28
CA LYS A 352 39.44 -17.34 11.32
C LYS A 352 40.40 -17.40 10.12
N THR A 353 40.39 -18.50 9.36
CA THR A 353 41.16 -18.64 8.11
C THR A 353 40.53 -17.92 6.91
N VAL A 354 39.24 -17.61 6.96
CA VAL A 354 38.54 -16.83 5.92
C VAL A 354 38.95 -15.37 6.08
N PRO A 355 39.53 -14.72 5.05
CA PRO A 355 39.86 -13.30 5.11
C PRO A 355 38.61 -12.46 5.39
N LEU A 356 38.71 -11.51 6.33
CA LEU A 356 37.65 -10.54 6.56
C LEU A 356 37.48 -9.65 5.33
N PRO A 357 36.24 -9.24 5.01
CA PRO A 357 36.01 -8.26 3.96
C PRO A 357 36.66 -6.92 4.35
N TYR A 358 37.11 -6.19 3.33
CA TYR A 358 37.63 -4.84 3.52
C TYR A 358 36.49 -3.88 3.89
N ILE A 359 36.79 -2.92 4.76
CA ILE A 359 35.88 -1.85 5.16
C ILE A 359 36.25 -0.58 4.40
N THR A 360 35.32 -0.07 3.60
CA THR A 360 35.34 1.30 3.11
C THR A 360 34.87 2.23 4.23
N PRO A 361 35.70 3.18 4.70
CA PRO A 361 35.31 4.09 5.77
C PRO A 361 34.04 4.88 5.45
N THR A 362 33.21 5.12 6.45
CA THR A 362 32.05 6.01 6.33
C THR A 362 32.51 7.41 5.93
N PRO A 363 31.98 7.98 4.83
CA PRO A 363 32.14 9.40 4.57
C PRO A 363 31.27 10.18 5.56
N PHE A 364 31.86 10.67 6.64
CA PHE A 364 31.16 11.55 7.57
C PHE A 364 30.86 12.88 6.88
N GLY A 365 29.58 13.20 6.75
CA GLY A 365 29.07 14.46 6.21
C GLY A 365 28.41 15.30 7.29
N THR A 366 28.23 16.58 6.99
CA THR A 366 27.37 17.49 7.75
C THR A 366 26.25 17.97 6.84
N ALA A 367 25.13 18.38 7.42
CA ALA A 367 23.98 18.83 6.64
C ALA A 367 24.39 19.92 5.65
N LEU A 368 24.11 19.66 4.38
CA LEU A 368 24.31 20.65 3.33
C LEU A 368 23.25 21.75 3.48
N PRO A 369 23.60 23.01 3.18
CA PRO A 369 22.60 24.08 3.19
C PRO A 369 21.53 23.78 2.13
N THR A 370 20.26 23.91 2.49
CA THR A 370 19.15 23.79 1.55
C THR A 370 18.61 25.17 1.21
N ALA A 371 18.50 25.47 -0.08
CA ALA A 371 17.90 26.69 -0.57
C ALA A 371 16.37 26.58 -0.47
N ILE A 372 15.75 27.54 0.21
CA ILE A 372 14.29 27.60 0.38
C ILE A 372 13.76 28.74 -0.49
N PRO A 373 13.12 28.46 -1.63
CA PRO A 373 12.58 29.50 -2.49
C PRO A 373 11.39 30.21 -1.82
N THR A 374 11.26 31.52 -2.05
CA THR A 374 10.13 32.32 -1.54
C THR A 374 9.18 32.64 -2.69
N PRO A 375 7.86 32.42 -2.56
CA PRO A 375 6.91 32.73 -3.61
C PRO A 375 6.98 34.18 -4.08
N ASN A 376 6.89 34.37 -5.40
CA ASN A 376 7.03 35.64 -6.12
C ASN A 376 8.39 36.34 -5.92
N GLN A 377 9.46 35.57 -5.70
CA GLN A 377 10.85 36.08 -5.65
C GLN A 377 11.72 35.40 -6.70
N PRO A 378 12.80 36.05 -7.16
CA PRO A 378 13.75 35.43 -8.08
C PRO A 378 14.38 34.16 -7.51
N TYR A 379 14.43 33.09 -8.31
CA TYR A 379 15.06 31.83 -7.92
C TYR A 379 15.52 31.03 -9.15
N GLY A 380 16.70 30.43 -9.05
CA GLY A 380 17.36 29.74 -10.16
C GLY A 380 17.99 30.71 -11.16
N LEU A 381 17.75 30.49 -12.45
CA LEU A 381 18.31 31.28 -13.54
C LEU A 381 17.83 32.75 -13.53
N PRO A 382 18.66 33.70 -13.99
CA PRO A 382 18.25 35.10 -14.14
C PRO A 382 17.00 35.24 -15.03
N GLY A 383 16.00 35.96 -14.53
CA GLY A 383 14.72 36.14 -15.23
C GLY A 383 13.69 35.05 -14.93
N PHE A 384 13.90 34.24 -13.89
CA PHE A 384 12.87 33.37 -13.33
C PHE A 384 12.44 33.82 -11.94
N GLU A 385 11.17 33.56 -11.63
CA GLU A 385 10.58 33.73 -10.30
C GLU A 385 9.90 32.43 -9.86
N TYR A 386 10.05 32.06 -8.58
CA TYR A 386 9.33 30.94 -7.99
C TYR A 386 7.89 31.34 -7.70
N LEU A 387 6.90 30.59 -8.20
CA LEU A 387 5.49 30.87 -7.98
C LEU A 387 4.95 30.15 -6.74
N GLY A 388 5.47 28.97 -6.42
CA GLY A 388 5.04 28.18 -5.28
C GLY A 388 5.04 26.68 -5.55
N CYS A 389 4.77 25.92 -4.50
CA CYS A 389 4.46 24.50 -4.54
C CYS A 389 2.96 24.34 -4.84
N TYR A 390 2.61 23.60 -5.88
CA TYR A 390 1.23 23.37 -6.30
C TYR A 390 0.91 21.88 -6.25
N ASN A 391 -0.36 21.54 -6.02
CA ASN A 391 -0.81 20.16 -6.19
C ASN A 391 -0.63 19.69 -7.65
N ASP A 392 -0.13 18.47 -7.84
CA ASP A 392 0.09 17.87 -9.16
C ASP A 392 -0.20 16.37 -9.08
N THR A 393 -1.38 15.93 -9.52
CA THR A 393 -1.93 14.61 -9.15
C THR A 393 -2.12 13.66 -10.33
N GLY A 394 -1.57 13.96 -11.52
CA GLY A 394 -1.82 13.16 -12.72
C GLY A 394 -1.16 11.76 -12.73
N PRO A 395 -1.42 10.88 -13.72
CA PRO A 395 -2.65 10.60 -14.46
C PRO A 395 -3.49 9.52 -13.73
N GLY A 396 -4.76 9.81 -13.49
CA GLY A 396 -5.71 8.88 -12.85
C GLY A 396 -6.98 9.54 -12.31
N GLY A 397 -7.37 10.68 -12.89
CA GLY A 397 -8.42 11.56 -12.37
C GLY A 397 -7.91 12.77 -11.59
N GLY A 398 -6.59 12.94 -11.43
CA GLY A 398 -5.95 14.14 -10.88
C GLY A 398 -5.57 15.19 -11.94
N TYR A 399 -5.33 16.43 -11.49
CA TYR A 399 -4.93 17.58 -12.31
C TYR A 399 -3.41 17.65 -12.42
N ARG A 400 -2.88 17.70 -13.65
CA ARG A 400 -1.49 18.12 -13.89
C ARG A 400 -1.41 19.64 -13.81
N THR A 401 -0.46 20.18 -13.06
CA THR A 401 -0.29 21.65 -12.97
C THR A 401 0.42 22.19 -14.22
N LEU A 402 1.36 21.42 -14.77
CA LEU A 402 2.00 21.62 -16.07
C LEU A 402 1.91 20.30 -16.86
N ASN A 403 1.57 20.33 -18.16
CA ASN A 403 1.29 19.09 -18.92
C ASN A 403 1.81 19.07 -20.36
N SER A 404 2.22 20.21 -20.92
CA SER A 404 2.63 20.26 -22.34
C SER A 404 3.87 19.41 -22.67
N LEU A 405 4.89 19.42 -21.83
CA LEU A 405 6.13 18.66 -22.04
C LEU A 405 6.70 18.15 -20.73
N GLN A 406 7.24 16.92 -20.73
CA GLN A 406 7.89 16.30 -19.58
C GLN A 406 9.29 15.77 -19.96
N TYR A 407 10.22 15.89 -19.02
CA TYR A 407 11.54 15.25 -19.04
C TYR A 407 11.86 14.69 -17.65
N SER A 408 12.53 13.55 -17.55
CA SER A 408 12.89 12.96 -16.26
C SER A 408 14.31 12.42 -16.26
N ASN A 409 15.12 12.83 -15.29
CA ASN A 409 16.48 12.34 -15.07
C ASN A 409 16.97 12.67 -13.66
N TYR A 410 17.11 11.66 -12.80
CA TYR A 410 17.55 11.86 -11.42
C TYR A 410 18.92 12.53 -11.32
N SER A 411 19.89 12.11 -12.13
CA SER A 411 21.30 12.50 -11.96
C SER A 411 21.62 13.95 -12.34
N PHE A 412 20.77 14.61 -13.11
CA PHE A 412 21.01 15.97 -13.61
C PHE A 412 19.90 16.96 -13.26
N MET A 413 18.82 16.51 -12.59
CA MET A 413 17.71 17.41 -12.28
C MET A 413 18.15 18.43 -11.25
N THR A 414 18.08 19.70 -11.63
CA THR A 414 18.14 20.89 -10.76
C THR A 414 17.05 21.85 -11.20
N VAL A 415 16.79 22.89 -10.40
CA VAL A 415 15.83 23.91 -10.78
C VAL A 415 16.27 24.62 -12.07
N GLU A 416 17.55 25.00 -12.18
CA GLU A 416 18.10 25.66 -13.37
C GLU A 416 18.05 24.77 -14.60
N PHE A 417 18.33 23.47 -14.46
CA PHE A 417 18.24 22.54 -15.58
C PHE A 417 16.83 22.54 -16.16
N CYS A 418 15.80 22.44 -15.30
CA CYS A 418 14.42 22.44 -15.77
C CYS A 418 14.01 23.79 -16.39
N GLN A 419 14.37 24.90 -15.75
CA GLN A 419 14.12 26.25 -16.26
C GLN A 419 14.75 26.47 -17.65
N GLN A 420 16.01 26.06 -17.82
CA GLN A 420 16.70 26.12 -19.10
C GLN A 420 16.02 25.24 -20.15
N TYR A 421 15.75 23.98 -19.79
CA TYR A 421 15.12 23.01 -20.69
C TYR A 421 13.78 23.52 -21.21
N CYS A 422 12.89 24.01 -20.33
CA CYS A 422 11.60 24.55 -20.73
C CYS A 422 11.74 25.79 -21.62
N THR A 423 12.67 26.70 -21.29
CA THR A 423 12.94 27.90 -22.11
C THR A 423 13.42 27.54 -23.52
N GLU A 424 14.37 26.61 -23.64
CA GLU A 424 14.89 26.14 -24.93
C GLU A 424 13.83 25.43 -25.78
N LYS A 425 12.82 24.84 -25.12
CA LYS A 425 11.66 24.20 -25.76
C LYS A 425 10.50 25.16 -26.04
N GLY A 426 10.64 26.44 -25.66
CA GLY A 426 9.66 27.48 -25.97
C GLY A 426 8.50 27.57 -24.99
N TYR A 427 8.69 27.09 -23.76
CA TYR A 427 7.70 27.14 -22.69
C TYR A 427 8.01 28.22 -21.65
N GLN A 428 6.98 28.94 -21.19
CA GLN A 428 7.11 30.02 -20.19
C GLN A 428 7.27 29.51 -18.76
N TYR A 429 6.56 28.44 -18.41
CA TYR A 429 6.59 27.84 -17.07
C TYR A 429 7.45 26.59 -17.08
N ALA A 430 8.22 26.44 -16.01
CA ALA A 430 8.96 25.24 -15.68
C ALA A 430 8.50 24.76 -14.30
N GLY A 431 8.41 23.46 -14.08
CA GLY A 431 8.11 22.93 -12.78
C GLY A 431 8.85 21.63 -12.52
N VAL A 432 9.32 21.45 -11.30
CA VAL A 432 10.08 20.27 -10.89
C VAL A 432 9.27 19.45 -9.89
N GLU A 433 9.23 18.14 -10.12
CA GLU A 433 8.44 17.18 -9.34
C GLU A 433 9.26 15.92 -9.06
N TYR A 434 8.95 15.22 -7.96
CA TYR A 434 9.44 13.89 -7.66
C TYR A 434 10.98 13.76 -7.66
N ALA A 435 11.69 14.82 -7.26
CA ALA A 435 13.16 14.93 -7.27
C ALA A 435 13.86 14.88 -8.64
N GLN A 436 13.18 14.40 -9.70
CA GLN A 436 13.83 14.04 -10.97
C GLN A 436 13.06 14.46 -12.21
N GLU A 437 11.83 14.94 -12.07
CA GLU A 437 10.95 15.28 -13.17
C GLU A 437 10.94 16.79 -13.41
N CYS A 438 10.93 17.16 -14.68
CA CYS A 438 10.75 18.52 -15.17
C CYS A 438 9.54 18.53 -16.09
N HIS A 439 8.62 19.44 -15.81
CA HIS A 439 7.40 19.67 -16.56
C HIS A 439 7.38 21.10 -17.09
N CYS A 440 6.94 21.28 -18.33
CA CYS A 440 6.91 22.58 -18.99
C CYS A 440 5.51 22.88 -19.52
N ASP A 441 5.11 24.14 -19.46
CA ASP A 441 3.86 24.60 -20.07
C ASP A 441 3.89 26.10 -20.38
N ASN A 442 2.99 26.56 -21.23
CA ASN A 442 2.74 28.00 -21.45
C ASN A 442 1.56 28.52 -20.63
N ASN A 443 0.78 27.62 -20.03
CA ASN A 443 -0.32 27.99 -19.16
C ASN A 443 -0.35 27.09 -17.94
N LEU A 444 -0.53 27.70 -16.77
CA LEU A 444 -0.81 26.97 -15.54
C LEU A 444 -2.24 26.45 -15.58
N ASN A 445 -2.44 25.24 -15.05
CA ASN A 445 -3.78 24.73 -14.85
C ASN A 445 -4.60 25.70 -13.97
N PRO A 446 -5.79 26.15 -14.40
CA PRO A 446 -6.62 27.07 -13.59
C PRO A 446 -7.09 26.45 -12.26
N THR A 447 -6.99 25.13 -12.09
CA THR A 447 -7.31 24.43 -10.83
C THR A 447 -6.08 24.17 -9.94
N ALA A 448 -4.88 24.59 -10.35
CA ALA A 448 -3.68 24.47 -9.53
C ALA A 448 -3.86 25.25 -8.22
N GLN A 449 -3.68 24.56 -7.10
CA GLN A 449 -3.85 25.08 -5.76
C GLN A 449 -2.52 25.03 -5.03
N LEU A 450 -2.18 26.15 -4.39
CA LEU A 450 -1.19 26.13 -3.33
C LEU A 450 -1.72 25.25 -2.18
N PRO A 451 -0.85 24.48 -1.52
CA PRO A 451 -1.24 23.70 -0.36
C PRO A 451 -1.79 24.62 0.75
N ALA A 452 -2.55 24.02 1.68
CA ALA A 452 -3.09 24.74 2.83
C ALA A 452 -1.94 25.41 3.63
N PRO A 453 -2.18 26.56 4.29
CA PRO A 453 -1.21 27.11 5.23
C PRO A 453 -0.82 26.01 6.24
N ASN A 454 0.46 25.65 6.31
CA ASN A 454 1.07 24.53 7.07
C ASN A 454 1.28 23.18 6.32
N SER A 455 0.89 23.09 5.05
CA SER A 455 1.17 21.98 4.11
C SER A 455 2.36 22.39 3.21
N ILE A 456 3.47 22.78 3.86
CA ILE A 456 4.70 23.25 3.20
C ILE A 456 5.74 22.12 3.06
N HIS A 457 5.32 20.86 3.22
CA HIS A 457 6.20 19.70 3.39
C HIS A 457 6.23 18.80 2.15
N GLU A 458 5.31 19.03 1.23
CA GLU A 458 5.06 18.19 0.07
C GLU A 458 5.97 18.52 -1.11
N CYS A 459 6.51 19.74 -1.17
CA CYS A 459 7.58 20.14 -2.10
C CYS A 459 8.95 20.25 -1.40
N ARG A 460 9.29 19.26 -0.56
CA ARG A 460 10.58 19.21 0.15
C ARG A 460 11.45 18.04 -0.28
N TRP A 461 11.24 17.51 -1.48
CA TRP A 461 12.12 16.47 -2.01
C TRP A 461 13.30 17.16 -2.68
N ASN A 462 14.51 16.81 -2.28
CA ASN A 462 15.73 17.36 -2.85
C ASN A 462 15.85 16.95 -4.32
N CYS A 463 16.35 17.85 -5.15
CA CYS A 463 16.69 17.57 -6.53
C CYS A 463 17.76 16.47 -6.61
N GLY A 464 17.55 15.45 -7.44
CA GLY A 464 18.49 14.33 -7.58
C GLY A 464 19.87 14.77 -8.09
N GLY A 465 19.92 15.84 -8.89
CA GLY A 465 21.17 16.43 -9.37
C GLY A 465 22.00 17.04 -8.24
N THR A 466 21.38 17.83 -7.35
CA THR A 466 22.08 18.45 -6.21
C THR A 466 22.53 17.41 -5.17
N LEU A 467 21.80 16.29 -5.05
CA LEU A 467 22.22 15.15 -4.22
C LEU A 467 23.42 14.41 -4.80
N THR A 468 23.51 14.30 -6.12
CA THR A 468 24.57 13.55 -6.81
C THR A 468 25.85 14.37 -6.96
N GLU A 469 25.74 15.66 -7.30
CA GLU A 469 26.89 16.55 -7.51
C GLU A 469 27.41 17.18 -6.21
N GLY A 470 26.57 17.24 -5.17
CA GLY A 470 26.85 17.93 -3.91
C GLY A 470 26.63 19.45 -4.00
N GLY A 471 26.87 20.16 -2.88
CA GLY A 471 26.67 21.61 -2.79
C GLY A 471 25.36 22.01 -2.12
N THR A 472 24.85 23.21 -2.42
CA THR A 472 23.57 23.68 -1.88
C THR A 472 22.45 22.82 -2.44
N GLN A 473 21.63 22.24 -1.56
CA GLN A 473 20.48 21.43 -1.97
C GLN A 473 19.33 22.32 -2.42
N GLU A 474 18.60 21.87 -3.43
CA GLU A 474 17.40 22.53 -3.96
C GLU A 474 16.21 21.60 -3.85
N PHE A 475 15.00 22.15 -3.76
CA PHE A 475 13.78 21.36 -3.78
C PHE A 475 13.25 21.19 -5.20
N CYS A 476 12.85 19.95 -5.51
CA CYS A 476 12.29 19.51 -6.78
C CYS A 476 10.92 18.83 -6.56
N GLY A 477 10.00 19.54 -5.91
CA GLY A 477 8.63 19.09 -5.66
C GLY A 477 8.56 17.92 -4.68
N GLY A 478 7.60 17.01 -4.91
CA GLY A 478 7.47 15.76 -4.17
C GLY A 478 6.28 14.93 -4.66
N LEU A 479 5.82 13.98 -3.83
CA LEU A 479 4.75 13.06 -4.24
C LEU A 479 3.42 13.79 -4.39
N GLY A 480 3.03 14.05 -5.63
CA GLY A 480 1.76 14.68 -5.96
C GLY A 480 1.77 16.21 -5.89
N TYR A 481 2.96 16.82 -5.88
CA TYR A 481 3.16 18.26 -5.74
C TYR A 481 4.39 18.74 -6.53
N ILE A 482 4.24 19.87 -7.22
CA ILE A 482 5.23 20.44 -8.14
C ILE A 482 5.63 21.85 -7.71
N ASP A 483 6.93 22.14 -7.70
CA ASP A 483 7.44 23.50 -7.55
C ASP A 483 7.45 24.20 -8.90
N VAL A 484 6.73 25.32 -9.03
CA VAL A 484 6.53 26.02 -10.29
C VAL A 484 7.33 27.32 -10.36
N TYR A 485 7.92 27.58 -11.52
CA TYR A 485 8.74 28.74 -11.84
C TYR A 485 8.24 29.42 -13.12
N ASN A 486 8.23 30.75 -13.13
CA ASN A 486 7.79 31.57 -14.25
C ASN A 486 8.98 32.31 -14.88
N ASN A 487 9.13 32.20 -16.19
CA ASN A 487 10.06 33.03 -16.95
C ASN A 487 9.49 34.46 -17.08
N THR A 488 10.09 35.41 -16.37
CA THR A 488 9.69 36.83 -16.35
C THR A 488 10.44 37.69 -17.39
N ASN A 489 11.24 37.07 -18.26
CA ASN A 489 11.90 37.79 -19.34
C ASN A 489 10.88 38.31 -20.37
N SER A 490 10.61 39.61 -20.33
CA SER A 490 9.71 40.30 -21.28
C SER A 490 10.06 40.14 -22.77
N SER A 491 11.27 39.70 -23.11
CA SER A 491 11.68 39.44 -24.50
C SER A 491 11.45 38.00 -24.95
N PHE A 492 11.13 37.10 -24.01
CA PHE A 492 10.81 35.71 -24.34
C PHE A 492 9.42 35.65 -24.97
N VAL A 493 9.33 35.06 -26.15
CA VAL A 493 8.07 34.79 -26.84
C VAL A 493 7.88 33.28 -26.86
N PRO A 494 6.88 32.74 -26.15
CA PRO A 494 6.58 31.32 -26.16
C PRO A 494 6.34 30.77 -27.58
N PHE A 495 6.87 29.59 -27.86
CA PHE A 495 6.74 28.89 -29.16
C PHE A 495 6.55 27.38 -29.02
N GLY A 496 6.48 26.86 -27.80
CA GLY A 496 6.22 25.45 -27.51
C GLY A 496 4.85 24.99 -28.03
N ASP A 497 4.68 23.67 -28.18
CA ASP A 497 3.39 23.09 -28.56
C ASP A 497 2.44 23.07 -27.36
N ASP A 498 1.31 23.78 -27.49
CA ASP A 498 0.25 23.89 -26.48
C ASP A 498 -0.90 22.90 -26.71
N SER A 499 -0.75 21.93 -27.64
CA SER A 499 -1.79 20.94 -27.92
C SER A 499 -2.21 20.12 -26.69
N GLN A 500 -1.32 20.01 -25.69
CA GLN A 500 -1.53 19.29 -24.43
C GLN A 500 -1.43 20.20 -23.18
N THR A 501 -1.59 21.52 -23.35
CA THR A 501 -1.44 22.47 -22.23
C THR A 501 -2.42 22.19 -21.09
N ALA A 502 -1.90 22.25 -19.86
CA ALA A 502 -2.70 22.14 -18.64
C ALA A 502 -3.69 23.31 -18.49
N GLY A 503 -3.41 24.47 -19.10
CA GLY A 503 -4.30 25.63 -19.05
C GLY A 503 -5.64 25.47 -19.77
N ASN A 504 -5.78 24.45 -20.63
CA ASN A 504 -7.05 24.10 -21.27
C ASN A 504 -7.95 23.20 -20.39
N ALA A 505 -7.49 22.82 -19.20
CA ALA A 505 -8.29 22.04 -18.26
C ALA A 505 -9.56 22.81 -17.88
N GLN A 506 -10.72 22.16 -18.07
CA GLN A 506 -12.02 22.70 -17.66
C GLN A 506 -12.08 22.80 -16.13
N SER A 507 -12.79 23.82 -15.60
CA SER A 507 -13.00 23.99 -14.16
C SER A 507 -13.53 22.71 -13.52
N TYR A 508 -12.96 22.35 -12.36
CA TYR A 508 -13.36 21.21 -11.52
C TYR A 508 -14.89 21.09 -11.43
N THR A 509 -15.44 20.05 -12.05
CA THR A 509 -16.80 19.61 -11.74
C THR A 509 -16.67 18.51 -10.67
N PRO A 510 -17.23 18.70 -9.47
CA PRO A 510 -17.23 17.67 -8.44
C PRO A 510 -17.77 16.35 -9.02
N PRO A 511 -17.25 15.19 -8.59
CA PRO A 511 -17.85 13.91 -8.93
C PRO A 511 -19.36 13.97 -8.71
N ALA A 512 -20.13 13.69 -9.74
CA ALA A 512 -21.56 13.47 -9.58
C ALA A 512 -21.73 12.26 -8.65
N GLY A 513 -22.74 12.32 -7.77
CA GLY A 513 -23.16 11.13 -7.04
C GLY A 513 -23.45 9.99 -8.02
N PHE A 514 -23.28 8.75 -7.58
CA PHE A 514 -23.55 7.60 -8.44
C PHE A 514 -25.03 7.57 -8.86
N ALA A 515 -25.29 7.06 -10.07
CA ALA A 515 -26.65 6.84 -10.54
C ALA A 515 -27.43 5.93 -9.58
N SER A 516 -28.76 6.06 -9.52
CA SER A 516 -29.61 5.34 -8.57
C SER A 516 -29.57 3.81 -8.69
N ASN A 517 -29.06 3.29 -9.79
CA ASN A 517 -28.88 1.86 -10.05
C ASN A 517 -27.46 1.36 -9.73
N TYR A 518 -26.59 2.18 -9.14
CA TYR A 518 -25.29 1.77 -8.65
C TYR A 518 -25.41 0.79 -7.49
N LEU A 519 -24.63 -0.29 -7.53
CA LEU A 519 -24.66 -1.37 -6.56
C LEU A 519 -23.47 -1.33 -5.60
N GLY A 520 -22.35 -0.73 -6.01
CA GLY A 520 -21.14 -0.61 -5.20
C GLY A 520 -19.86 -0.78 -6.00
N CYS A 521 -18.73 -0.59 -5.33
CA CYS A 521 -17.40 -0.81 -5.89
C CYS A 521 -16.96 -2.24 -5.57
N LEU A 522 -16.60 -3.03 -6.57
CA LEU A 522 -16.11 -4.40 -6.39
C LEU A 522 -14.63 -4.49 -6.78
N SER A 523 -13.90 -5.39 -6.14
CA SER A 523 -12.59 -5.81 -6.66
C SER A 523 -12.76 -6.41 -8.04
N ASP A 524 -11.83 -6.15 -8.96
CA ASP A 524 -11.85 -6.67 -10.32
C ASP A 524 -10.43 -6.89 -10.86
N GLY A 525 -9.81 -8.01 -10.51
CA GLY A 525 -8.44 -8.31 -10.93
C GLY A 525 -8.37 -8.91 -12.34
N VAL A 526 -7.25 -8.68 -13.05
CA VAL A 526 -7.00 -9.25 -14.39
C VAL A 526 -7.11 -10.78 -14.47
N ASN A 527 -6.85 -11.49 -13.36
CA ASN A 527 -6.91 -12.95 -13.24
C ASN A 527 -8.21 -13.46 -12.58
N GLY A 528 -9.17 -12.58 -12.30
CA GLY A 528 -10.41 -12.91 -11.60
C GLY A 528 -11.45 -11.83 -11.82
N ARG A 529 -11.94 -11.70 -13.06
CA ARG A 529 -12.86 -10.65 -13.46
C ARG A 529 -14.19 -10.71 -12.71
N ALA A 530 -14.70 -9.56 -12.29
CA ALA A 530 -15.97 -9.46 -11.57
C ALA A 530 -17.18 -9.77 -12.46
N LEU A 531 -17.12 -9.44 -13.75
CA LEU A 531 -18.15 -9.71 -14.74
C LEU A 531 -17.54 -10.48 -15.92
N GLY A 532 -17.95 -11.73 -16.13
CA GLY A 532 -17.39 -12.62 -17.17
C GLY A 532 -18.09 -12.58 -18.54
N GLY A 533 -18.96 -11.59 -18.77
CA GLY A 533 -19.68 -11.42 -20.04
C GLY A 533 -18.92 -10.58 -21.07
N ALA A 534 -19.66 -9.75 -21.80
CA ALA A 534 -19.11 -8.92 -22.87
C ALA A 534 -18.29 -7.75 -22.29
N GLN A 535 -17.30 -7.27 -23.06
CA GLN A 535 -16.45 -6.15 -22.65
C GLN A 535 -16.03 -5.28 -23.84
N VAL A 536 -15.90 -3.97 -23.61
CA VAL A 536 -15.36 -2.97 -24.56
C VAL A 536 -14.55 -1.90 -23.82
N SER A 537 -13.66 -1.22 -24.55
CA SER A 537 -12.94 -0.05 -24.05
C SER A 537 -12.98 1.07 -25.07
N TRP A 538 -13.49 2.25 -24.67
CA TRP A 538 -13.64 3.40 -25.55
C TRP A 538 -13.16 4.70 -24.89
N ASN A 539 -12.57 5.59 -25.70
CA ASN A 539 -12.08 6.88 -25.21
C ASN A 539 -13.18 7.87 -24.81
N ASN A 540 -14.43 7.62 -25.21
CA ASN A 540 -15.59 8.42 -24.85
C ASN A 540 -16.49 7.70 -23.83
N MET A 541 -15.96 6.79 -23.01
CA MET A 541 -16.76 6.01 -22.06
C MET A 541 -17.50 6.88 -21.03
N SER A 542 -18.75 6.51 -20.75
CA SER A 542 -19.62 7.07 -19.69
C SER A 542 -20.47 5.94 -19.08
N VAL A 543 -21.08 6.20 -17.92
CA VAL A 543 -21.98 5.23 -17.26
C VAL A 543 -23.14 4.85 -18.20
N GLU A 544 -23.71 5.80 -18.93
CA GLU A 544 -24.80 5.52 -19.86
C GLU A 544 -24.34 4.73 -21.08
N ILE A 545 -23.16 5.02 -21.61
CA ILE A 545 -22.60 4.31 -22.76
C ILE A 545 -22.37 2.84 -22.41
N CYS A 546 -21.81 2.57 -21.22
CA CYS A 546 -21.61 1.20 -20.77
C CYS A 546 -22.94 0.48 -20.51
N GLY A 547 -23.89 1.13 -19.82
CA GLY A 547 -25.22 0.57 -19.60
C GLY A 547 -25.92 0.20 -20.90
N GLN A 548 -25.94 1.12 -21.88
CA GLN A 548 -26.53 0.90 -23.20
C GLN A 548 -25.84 -0.25 -23.95
N TYR A 549 -24.51 -0.29 -23.94
CA TYR A 549 -23.76 -1.38 -24.55
C TYR A 549 -24.18 -2.72 -23.94
N CYS A 550 -24.17 -2.84 -22.61
CA CYS A 550 -24.53 -4.07 -21.92
C CYS A 550 -26.01 -4.45 -22.01
N SER A 551 -26.91 -3.54 -22.38
CA SER A 551 -28.32 -3.87 -22.68
C SER A 551 -28.50 -4.56 -24.03
N THR A 552 -27.55 -4.41 -24.96
CA THR A 552 -27.64 -4.97 -26.33
C THR A 552 -26.53 -5.95 -26.67
N ALA A 553 -25.53 -6.10 -25.81
CA ALA A 553 -24.41 -6.98 -26.04
C ALA A 553 -24.87 -8.46 -26.08
N PRO A 554 -24.35 -9.28 -27.01
CA PRO A 554 -24.62 -10.72 -27.03
C PRO A 554 -24.15 -11.38 -25.75
N ASN A 555 -24.99 -12.20 -25.14
CA ASN A 555 -24.72 -12.90 -23.90
C ASN A 555 -24.17 -14.31 -24.14
N ASN A 556 -23.38 -14.82 -23.18
CA ASN A 556 -22.71 -16.12 -23.28
C ASN A 556 -23.69 -17.32 -23.30
N ASN A 557 -24.97 -17.08 -23.03
CA ASN A 557 -26.04 -18.09 -23.05
C ASN A 557 -26.89 -18.03 -24.33
N GLY A 558 -26.49 -17.21 -25.31
CA GLY A 558 -27.11 -17.13 -26.64
C GLY A 558 -28.13 -16.00 -26.86
N GLY A 559 -28.37 -15.13 -25.88
CA GLY A 559 -29.30 -13.97 -25.93
C GLY A 559 -28.66 -12.59 -26.05
N GLU A 560 -29.47 -11.53 -25.92
CA GLU A 560 -29.01 -10.14 -25.89
C GLU A 560 -29.23 -9.54 -24.50
N GLY A 561 -28.27 -8.74 -24.04
CA GLY A 561 -28.36 -8.01 -22.79
C GLY A 561 -27.83 -8.78 -21.56
N TYR A 562 -27.38 -8.00 -20.58
CA TYR A 562 -26.83 -8.48 -19.31
C TYR A 562 -27.48 -7.77 -18.11
N GLN A 563 -27.66 -8.52 -17.02
CA GLN A 563 -28.25 -8.02 -15.77
C GLN A 563 -27.40 -6.94 -15.09
N PHE A 564 -26.08 -7.02 -15.22
CA PHE A 564 -25.14 -6.09 -14.63
C PHE A 564 -24.23 -5.51 -15.71
N TYR A 565 -23.83 -4.26 -15.46
CA TYR A 565 -22.72 -3.65 -16.15
C TYR A 565 -21.80 -3.00 -15.14
N GLY A 566 -20.53 -2.92 -15.47
CA GLY A 566 -19.54 -2.27 -14.61
C GLY A 566 -18.49 -1.56 -15.43
N LEU A 567 -17.96 -0.49 -14.86
CA LEU A 567 -16.96 0.35 -15.50
C LEU A 567 -15.65 0.25 -14.74
N GLU A 568 -14.54 0.14 -15.47
CA GLU A 568 -13.18 0.03 -14.93
C GLU A 568 -12.25 1.02 -15.65
N PHE A 569 -11.24 1.49 -14.93
CA PHE A 569 -10.06 2.18 -15.49
C PHE A 569 -10.38 3.25 -16.55
N TYR A 570 -11.30 4.18 -16.24
CA TYR A 570 -11.67 5.37 -17.03
C TYR A 570 -12.37 5.11 -18.38
N THR A 571 -12.09 3.99 -19.04
CA THR A 571 -12.51 3.70 -20.42
C THR A 571 -13.17 2.35 -20.63
N GLN A 572 -13.08 1.44 -19.67
CA GLN A 572 -13.49 0.04 -19.84
C GLN A 572 -14.92 -0.17 -19.34
N CYS A 573 -15.62 -1.06 -20.02
CA CYS A 573 -16.98 -1.47 -19.70
C CYS A 573 -17.07 -2.99 -19.78
N PHE A 574 -17.65 -3.60 -18.76
CA PHE A 574 -17.85 -5.04 -18.62
C PHE A 574 -19.32 -5.33 -18.33
N CYS A 575 -19.81 -6.45 -18.84
CA CYS A 575 -21.19 -6.90 -18.69
C CYS A 575 -21.22 -8.29 -18.05
N GLY A 576 -22.26 -8.60 -17.27
CA GLY A 576 -22.41 -9.94 -16.68
C GLY A 576 -23.80 -10.21 -16.13
N ASN A 577 -24.14 -11.49 -15.95
CA ASN A 577 -25.42 -11.91 -15.33
C ASN A 577 -25.25 -12.36 -13.88
N SER A 578 -24.00 -12.42 -13.42
CA SER A 578 -23.62 -12.75 -12.05
C SER A 578 -22.30 -12.06 -11.75
N ILE A 579 -22.04 -11.82 -10.47
CA ILE A 579 -20.71 -11.44 -9.98
C ILE A 579 -19.90 -12.73 -9.88
N GLU A 580 -18.80 -12.80 -10.61
CA GLU A 580 -17.93 -13.98 -10.71
C GLU A 580 -16.67 -13.84 -9.84
N GLY A 581 -15.99 -14.96 -9.60
CA GLY A 581 -14.75 -15.02 -8.82
C GLY A 581 -14.92 -14.78 -7.32
N ASN A 582 -13.80 -14.68 -6.61
CA ASN A 582 -13.76 -14.31 -5.19
C ASN A 582 -13.80 -12.78 -5.00
N ASN A 583 -14.54 -12.09 -5.88
CA ASN A 583 -14.60 -10.63 -5.86
C ASN A 583 -15.44 -10.13 -4.69
N THR A 584 -14.97 -9.10 -4.01
CA THR A 584 -15.61 -8.55 -2.81
C THR A 584 -16.01 -7.11 -3.04
N PHE A 585 -17.10 -6.69 -2.40
CA PHE A 585 -17.46 -5.28 -2.35
C PHE A 585 -16.40 -4.53 -1.53
N LEU A 586 -15.66 -3.65 -2.19
CA LEU A 586 -14.67 -2.78 -1.58
C LEU A 586 -15.35 -1.67 -0.78
N THR A 587 -16.43 -1.09 -1.32
CA THR A 587 -17.25 -0.08 -0.63
C THR A 587 -18.70 -0.08 -1.14
N PRO A 588 -19.71 0.00 -0.25
CA PRO A 588 -21.12 0.12 -0.64
C PRO A 588 -21.65 1.57 -0.71
N PHE A 589 -20.80 2.60 -0.57
CA PHE A 589 -21.24 4.00 -0.48
C PHE A 589 -21.73 4.58 -1.82
N SER A 590 -22.79 5.39 -1.77
CA SER A 590 -23.35 6.15 -2.90
C SER A 590 -22.62 7.46 -3.20
N THR A 591 -21.49 7.71 -2.53
CA THR A 591 -20.65 8.90 -2.70
C THR A 591 -19.24 8.45 -3.09
N PRO A 592 -18.61 9.06 -4.12
CA PRO A 592 -17.23 8.74 -4.46
C PRO A 592 -16.27 9.08 -3.29
N THR A 593 -15.53 8.09 -2.76
CA THR A 593 -14.49 8.24 -1.70
C THR A 593 -13.11 7.78 -2.18
N ASN A 594 -12.03 8.35 -1.62
CA ASN A 594 -10.79 8.71 -2.34
C ASN A 594 -9.99 7.60 -3.08
N ASP A 595 -10.24 6.30 -2.92
CA ASP A 595 -9.12 5.37 -3.11
C ASP A 595 -9.35 4.12 -4.00
N THR A 596 -10.57 3.73 -4.40
CA THR A 596 -10.76 2.44 -5.14
C THR A 596 -11.59 2.50 -6.40
N CYS A 597 -12.82 3.04 -6.38
CA CYS A 597 -13.63 3.29 -7.58
C CYS A 597 -13.84 4.79 -7.79
N GLN A 598 -12.80 5.49 -8.23
CA GLN A 598 -12.82 6.94 -8.45
C GLN A 598 -12.33 7.40 -9.82
N ALA A 599 -11.93 6.46 -10.67
CA ALA A 599 -11.49 6.76 -12.01
C ALA A 599 -12.58 7.52 -12.75
N ARG A 600 -12.32 8.76 -13.16
CA ARG A 600 -13.31 9.54 -13.90
C ARG A 600 -13.54 8.95 -15.29
N CYS A 601 -14.78 8.91 -15.71
CA CYS A 601 -15.15 8.46 -17.05
C CYS A 601 -14.53 9.38 -18.11
N LYS A 602 -13.76 8.82 -19.03
CA LYS A 602 -13.01 9.60 -20.03
C LYS A 602 -13.93 10.39 -20.97
N GLY A 603 -15.14 9.89 -21.23
CA GLY A 603 -16.15 10.57 -22.04
C GLY A 603 -17.03 11.56 -21.30
N LYS A 604 -17.05 11.53 -19.96
CA LYS A 604 -17.92 12.37 -19.13
C LYS A 604 -17.35 12.53 -17.72
N GLU A 605 -16.47 13.52 -17.57
CA GLU A 605 -15.61 13.75 -16.41
C GLU A 605 -16.31 13.81 -15.03
N PRO A 606 -17.58 14.25 -14.88
CA PRO A 606 -18.28 14.16 -13.59
C PRO A 606 -18.64 12.73 -13.17
N GLU A 607 -18.59 11.75 -14.06
CA GLU A 607 -18.98 10.37 -13.76
C GLU A 607 -17.79 9.51 -13.36
N ILE A 608 -18.09 8.43 -12.64
CA ILE A 608 -17.10 7.49 -12.11
C ILE A 608 -17.16 6.16 -12.87
N CYS A 609 -16.01 5.75 -13.40
CA CYS A 609 -15.75 4.58 -14.23
C CYS A 609 -14.72 3.63 -13.56
N GLY A 610 -14.98 3.22 -12.31
CA GLY A 610 -14.19 2.22 -11.59
C GLY A 610 -12.84 2.74 -11.09
N GLY A 611 -11.79 1.93 -11.18
CA GLY A 611 -10.43 2.23 -10.75
C GLY A 611 -9.44 1.14 -11.16
N SER A 612 -8.23 1.17 -10.63
CA SER A 612 -7.25 0.10 -10.90
C SER A 612 -7.62 -1.15 -10.12
N ASN A 613 -7.91 -2.26 -10.83
CA ASN A 613 -8.42 -3.52 -10.27
C ASN A 613 -9.73 -3.38 -9.48
N ALA A 614 -10.58 -2.41 -9.87
CA ALA A 614 -11.81 -2.10 -9.16
C ALA A 614 -12.89 -1.63 -10.13
N ILE A 615 -14.06 -2.27 -10.08
CA ILE A 615 -15.16 -2.01 -10.99
C ILE A 615 -16.31 -1.29 -10.28
N SER A 616 -16.77 -0.18 -10.85
CA SER A 616 -18.01 0.46 -10.44
C SER A 616 -19.19 -0.34 -10.99
N LEU A 617 -19.89 -1.11 -10.15
CA LEU A 617 -20.95 -2.02 -10.56
C LEU A 617 -22.33 -1.35 -10.54
N TYR A 618 -23.12 -1.60 -11.57
CA TYR A 618 -24.48 -1.09 -11.72
C TYR A 618 -25.44 -2.21 -12.09
N ASN A 619 -26.68 -2.08 -11.60
CA ASN A 619 -27.81 -2.88 -12.06
C ASN A 619 -28.30 -2.35 -13.40
N ASN A 620 -28.41 -3.21 -14.42
CA ASN A 620 -28.93 -2.82 -15.71
C ASN A 620 -30.45 -2.74 -15.66
N THR A 621 -31.01 -1.54 -15.46
CA THR A 621 -32.47 -1.35 -15.40
C THR A 621 -33.18 -1.61 -16.72
N ALA A 622 -32.44 -1.67 -17.83
CA ALA A 622 -32.98 -2.03 -19.15
C ALA A 622 -32.95 -3.54 -19.42
N TYR A 623 -32.38 -4.35 -18.52
CA TYR A 623 -32.42 -5.81 -18.62
C TYR A 623 -33.83 -6.32 -18.27
N ALA A 624 -34.44 -7.06 -19.20
CA ALA A 624 -35.67 -7.80 -18.96
C ALA A 624 -35.33 -9.29 -18.84
N PRO A 625 -35.64 -9.95 -17.70
CA PRO A 625 -35.40 -11.38 -17.57
C PRO A 625 -36.28 -12.15 -18.55
N PRO A 626 -35.83 -13.31 -19.05
CA PRO A 626 -36.65 -14.19 -19.88
C PRO A 626 -37.93 -14.60 -19.15
N ALA A 627 -39.05 -14.61 -19.87
CA ALA A 627 -40.35 -14.88 -19.30
C ALA A 627 -41.18 -15.77 -20.23
N ILE A 628 -41.92 -16.68 -19.61
CA ILE A 628 -42.87 -17.53 -20.34
C ILE A 628 -43.93 -16.63 -20.94
N LYS A 629 -44.03 -16.64 -22.27
CA LYS A 629 -45.05 -15.88 -23.00
C LYS A 629 -46.43 -16.35 -22.56
N SER A 630 -47.22 -15.44 -21.98
CA SER A 630 -48.58 -15.74 -21.53
C SER A 630 -49.49 -16.12 -22.70
N SER A 631 -49.28 -15.51 -23.87
CA SER A 631 -49.98 -15.85 -25.10
C SER A 631 -49.18 -15.44 -26.34
N VAL A 632 -49.39 -16.17 -27.44
CA VAL A 632 -48.85 -15.86 -28.77
C VAL A 632 -49.96 -16.08 -29.79
N GLY A 633 -50.47 -14.98 -30.36
CA GLY A 633 -51.61 -15.03 -31.26
C GLY A 633 -52.87 -15.55 -30.57
N ARG A 634 -53.34 -16.74 -30.95
CA ARG A 634 -54.52 -17.41 -30.36
C ARG A 634 -54.17 -18.57 -29.41
N PHE A 635 -52.89 -18.79 -29.16
CA PHE A 635 -52.42 -19.80 -28.22
C PHE A 635 -52.14 -19.11 -26.89
N ASP A 636 -52.83 -19.56 -25.85
CA ASP A 636 -52.55 -19.18 -24.46
C ASP A 636 -51.67 -20.24 -23.82
N SER A 637 -50.62 -19.82 -23.11
CA SER A 637 -49.77 -20.74 -22.35
C SER A 637 -50.59 -21.39 -21.24
N GLN A 638 -50.64 -22.72 -21.23
CA GLN A 638 -51.49 -23.48 -20.31
C GLN A 638 -50.74 -23.86 -19.04
N ALA A 639 -49.68 -24.67 -19.18
CA ALA A 639 -48.83 -25.12 -18.10
C ALA A 639 -47.56 -25.78 -18.66
N CYS A 640 -46.62 -26.09 -17.77
CA CYS A 640 -45.49 -26.95 -18.08
C CYS A 640 -45.88 -28.40 -17.83
N LEU A 641 -45.47 -29.30 -18.72
CA LEU A 641 -45.74 -30.73 -18.60
C LEU A 641 -44.42 -31.50 -18.58
N THR A 642 -44.31 -32.48 -17.70
CA THR A 642 -43.20 -33.43 -17.76
C THR A 642 -43.33 -34.29 -19.03
N ASP A 643 -42.22 -34.45 -19.76
CA ASP A 643 -42.13 -35.38 -20.88
C ASP A 643 -41.34 -36.62 -20.44
N PRO A 644 -42.02 -37.78 -20.25
CA PRO A 644 -41.36 -39.02 -19.84
C PRO A 644 -40.66 -39.75 -21.00
N GLY A 645 -40.57 -39.12 -22.18
CA GLY A 645 -39.76 -39.55 -23.32
C GLY A 645 -40.25 -40.86 -23.94
N THR A 646 -39.47 -41.93 -23.79
CA THR A 646 -39.68 -43.22 -24.46
C THR A 646 -40.95 -43.97 -24.00
N ASN A 647 -41.56 -43.56 -22.89
CA ASN A 647 -42.80 -44.17 -22.37
C ASN A 647 -44.09 -43.49 -22.88
N GLY A 648 -43.94 -42.52 -23.80
CA GLY A 648 -45.01 -41.75 -24.40
C GLY A 648 -44.79 -40.25 -24.19
N ARG A 649 -45.04 -39.45 -25.23
CA ARG A 649 -44.92 -37.98 -25.14
C ARG A 649 -46.30 -37.35 -24.96
N PRO A 650 -46.44 -36.28 -24.14
CA PRO A 650 -47.73 -35.62 -23.95
C PRO A 650 -48.31 -35.04 -25.23
N LEU A 651 -47.45 -34.56 -26.14
CA LEU A 651 -47.80 -34.06 -27.47
C LEU A 651 -47.19 -34.93 -28.56
N GLN A 652 -48.05 -35.46 -29.43
CA GLN A 652 -47.70 -36.37 -30.52
C GLN A 652 -48.73 -36.20 -31.67
N PRO A 653 -48.40 -36.59 -32.92
CA PRO A 653 -47.20 -37.30 -33.36
C PRO A 653 -46.03 -36.42 -33.81
N GLU A 654 -46.23 -35.10 -33.97
CA GLU A 654 -45.26 -34.27 -34.67
C GLU A 654 -44.14 -33.77 -33.77
N ARG A 655 -42.90 -33.80 -34.29
CA ARG A 655 -41.70 -33.24 -33.67
C ARG A 655 -40.88 -32.48 -34.70
N TYR A 656 -40.59 -31.21 -34.42
CA TYR A 656 -39.82 -30.30 -35.26
C TYR A 656 -38.68 -29.66 -34.47
N VAL A 657 -37.45 -29.77 -34.95
CA VAL A 657 -36.26 -29.16 -34.29
C VAL A 657 -35.73 -28.02 -35.14
N ASN A 658 -35.39 -26.89 -34.53
CA ASN A 658 -34.80 -25.76 -35.22
C ASN A 658 -33.79 -25.01 -34.34
N ALA A 659 -32.59 -24.77 -34.87
CA ALA A 659 -31.52 -24.04 -34.19
C ALA A 659 -31.86 -22.57 -33.88
N ASN A 660 -32.91 -22.02 -34.48
CA ASN A 660 -33.45 -20.68 -34.22
C ASN A 660 -34.89 -20.76 -33.68
N MET A 661 -35.21 -21.79 -32.87
CA MET A 661 -36.56 -21.96 -32.32
C MET A 661 -36.98 -20.73 -31.50
N THR A 662 -38.22 -20.28 -31.70
CA THR A 662 -38.94 -19.35 -30.82
C THR A 662 -40.30 -19.94 -30.50
N VAL A 663 -40.99 -19.40 -29.49
CA VAL A 663 -42.37 -19.78 -29.16
C VAL A 663 -43.28 -19.55 -30.37
N GLU A 664 -43.13 -18.42 -31.06
CA GLU A 664 -43.87 -18.11 -32.29
C GLU A 664 -43.54 -19.10 -33.42
N LEU A 665 -42.28 -19.52 -33.57
CA LEU A 665 -41.87 -20.44 -34.61
C LEU A 665 -42.50 -21.83 -34.40
N CYS A 666 -42.47 -22.34 -33.17
CA CYS A 666 -43.09 -23.62 -32.82
C CYS A 666 -44.61 -23.57 -33.04
N ILE A 667 -45.27 -22.53 -32.52
CA ILE A 667 -46.72 -22.34 -32.71
C ILE A 667 -47.08 -22.23 -34.19
N LYS A 668 -46.32 -21.45 -34.97
CA LYS A 668 -46.53 -21.32 -36.42
C LYS A 668 -46.41 -22.67 -37.13
N HIS A 669 -45.44 -23.50 -36.73
CA HIS A 669 -45.26 -24.84 -37.28
C HIS A 669 -46.47 -25.74 -36.95
N CYS A 670 -46.84 -25.86 -35.68
CA CYS A 670 -47.97 -26.69 -35.25
C CYS A 670 -49.31 -26.24 -35.83
N LEU A 671 -49.53 -24.92 -35.91
CA LEU A 671 -50.72 -24.34 -36.52
C LEU A 671 -50.78 -24.63 -38.03
N GLY A 672 -49.63 -24.58 -38.73
CA GLY A 672 -49.53 -24.93 -40.14
C GLY A 672 -49.90 -26.38 -40.46
N LEU A 673 -49.80 -27.26 -39.46
CA LEU A 673 -50.20 -28.66 -39.52
C LEU A 673 -51.59 -28.93 -38.88
N TYR A 674 -52.32 -27.86 -38.53
CA TYR A 674 -53.67 -27.91 -37.95
C TYR A 674 -53.77 -28.57 -36.56
N TYR A 675 -52.70 -28.50 -35.76
CA TYR A 675 -52.69 -28.98 -34.38
C TYR A 675 -53.17 -27.92 -33.38
N HIS A 676 -53.87 -28.37 -32.32
CA HIS A 676 -54.39 -27.50 -31.25
C HIS A 676 -53.39 -27.16 -30.14
N TYR A 677 -52.35 -27.98 -29.96
CA TYR A 677 -51.33 -27.81 -28.94
C TYR A 677 -49.94 -27.75 -29.57
N ALA A 678 -49.12 -26.87 -29.02
CA ALA A 678 -47.69 -26.76 -29.29
C ALA A 678 -46.95 -26.76 -27.94
N GLY A 679 -45.80 -27.41 -27.88
CA GLY A 679 -44.94 -27.44 -26.69
C GLY A 679 -43.49 -27.40 -27.10
N ILE A 680 -42.66 -26.73 -26.30
CA ILE A 680 -41.22 -26.65 -26.53
C ILE A 680 -40.49 -27.47 -25.45
N GLU A 681 -39.53 -28.27 -25.88
CA GLU A 681 -38.61 -29.01 -25.03
C GLU A 681 -37.18 -28.67 -25.44
N TYR A 682 -36.24 -28.71 -24.48
CA TYR A 682 -34.81 -28.45 -24.69
C TYR A 682 -34.42 -27.10 -25.33
N GLY A 683 -35.37 -26.18 -25.53
CA GLY A 683 -35.18 -24.86 -26.13
C GLY A 683 -35.32 -24.87 -27.66
N ASP A 684 -34.89 -25.95 -28.33
CA ASP A 684 -34.85 -26.06 -29.79
C ASP A 684 -35.81 -27.11 -30.39
N GLU A 685 -36.53 -27.86 -29.55
CA GLU A 685 -37.47 -28.91 -29.98
C GLU A 685 -38.92 -28.47 -29.80
N CYS A 686 -39.71 -28.57 -30.86
CA CYS A 686 -41.14 -28.26 -30.90
C CYS A 686 -41.95 -29.54 -31.09
N TYR A 687 -43.00 -29.70 -30.29
CA TYR A 687 -43.92 -30.84 -30.31
C TYR A 687 -45.35 -30.37 -30.55
N CYS A 688 -46.08 -31.07 -31.41
CA CYS A 688 -47.46 -30.72 -31.74
C CYS A 688 -48.44 -31.87 -31.52
N GLY A 689 -49.67 -31.55 -31.12
CA GLY A 689 -50.74 -32.52 -30.94
C GLY A 689 -52.13 -31.89 -30.93
N ASN A 690 -53.17 -32.72 -31.08
CA ASN A 690 -54.57 -32.28 -30.97
C ASN A 690 -55.18 -32.49 -29.58
N SER A 691 -54.48 -33.23 -28.72
CA SER A 691 -54.84 -33.46 -27.34
C SER A 691 -53.57 -33.76 -26.52
N ILE A 692 -53.65 -33.52 -25.22
CA ILE A 692 -52.62 -33.98 -24.28
C ILE A 692 -52.92 -35.45 -23.98
N VAL A 693 -51.94 -36.32 -24.24
CA VAL A 693 -52.10 -37.77 -24.11
C VAL A 693 -51.96 -38.17 -22.65
N ALA A 694 -53.08 -38.30 -21.92
CA ALA A 694 -53.07 -38.61 -20.49
C ALA A 694 -52.35 -39.94 -20.14
N SER A 695 -52.33 -40.92 -21.06
CA SER A 695 -51.64 -42.20 -20.86
C SER A 695 -50.12 -42.12 -21.05
N SER A 696 -49.57 -40.97 -21.46
CA SER A 696 -48.11 -40.78 -21.61
C SER A 696 -47.37 -40.81 -20.29
N GLY A 697 -48.06 -40.55 -19.17
CA GLY A 697 -47.44 -40.39 -17.85
C GLY A 697 -46.92 -38.96 -17.60
N GLY A 698 -47.13 -38.03 -18.53
CA GLY A 698 -46.83 -36.61 -18.32
C GLY A 698 -47.73 -35.98 -17.25
N VAL A 699 -47.12 -35.14 -16.41
CA VAL A 699 -47.76 -34.48 -15.27
C VAL A 699 -47.68 -32.97 -15.46
N ILE A 700 -48.77 -32.27 -15.16
CA ILE A 700 -48.81 -30.81 -15.16
C ILE A 700 -48.08 -30.28 -13.93
N GLU A 701 -47.14 -29.35 -14.14
CA GLU A 701 -46.37 -28.70 -13.09
C GLU A 701 -46.37 -27.18 -13.24
N ALA A 702 -46.04 -26.49 -12.15
CA ALA A 702 -45.82 -25.05 -12.19
C ALA A 702 -44.59 -24.75 -13.03
N CYS A 703 -44.70 -23.81 -13.96
CA CYS A 703 -43.56 -23.42 -14.76
C CYS A 703 -42.57 -22.59 -13.95
N ASP A 704 -41.44 -23.20 -13.62
CA ASP A 704 -40.30 -22.57 -12.96
C ASP A 704 -39.28 -22.13 -14.01
N SER A 705 -39.24 -20.83 -14.33
CA SER A 705 -38.35 -20.28 -15.37
C SER A 705 -36.87 -20.52 -15.09
N THR A 706 -36.48 -20.78 -13.83
CA THR A 706 -35.08 -21.12 -13.49
C THR A 706 -34.66 -22.51 -13.94
N LYS A 707 -35.62 -23.36 -14.30
CA LYS A 707 -35.41 -24.75 -14.77
C LYS A 707 -35.65 -24.93 -16.27
N GLN A 708 -36.00 -23.85 -16.97
CA GLN A 708 -36.28 -23.87 -18.41
C GLN A 708 -35.02 -23.55 -19.22
N LYS A 709 -34.98 -24.03 -20.46
CA LYS A 709 -33.98 -23.62 -21.45
C LYS A 709 -34.54 -22.51 -22.32
N LEU A 710 -33.72 -21.52 -22.61
CA LEU A 710 -34.08 -20.40 -23.48
C LEU A 710 -34.24 -20.86 -24.92
N CYS A 711 -35.20 -20.25 -25.61
CA CYS A 711 -35.41 -20.47 -27.04
C CYS A 711 -34.25 -19.83 -27.84
N PRO A 712 -33.48 -20.59 -28.65
CA PRO A 712 -32.33 -20.07 -29.38
C PRO A 712 -32.60 -18.87 -30.29
N GLY A 713 -33.80 -18.80 -30.89
CA GLY A 713 -34.20 -17.73 -31.80
C GLY A 713 -34.77 -16.48 -31.09
N ASN A 714 -35.12 -16.58 -29.81
CA ASN A 714 -35.54 -15.45 -28.99
C ASN A 714 -35.28 -15.75 -27.51
N GLN A 715 -34.30 -15.10 -26.94
CA GLN A 715 -33.76 -15.47 -25.63
C GLN A 715 -34.45 -14.76 -24.47
N ALA A 716 -35.50 -13.98 -24.78
CA ALA A 716 -36.47 -13.52 -23.81
C ALA A 716 -37.58 -14.56 -23.54
N GLU A 717 -37.54 -15.74 -24.19
CA GLU A 717 -38.58 -16.79 -24.16
C GLU A 717 -38.11 -18.14 -23.61
#